data_AF-A0A6S5CEK8-F1
#
_entry.id   AF-A0A6S5CEK8-F1
#
_cell.length_a   1.000
_cell.length_b   1.000
_cell.length_c   1.000
_cell.angle_alpha   90.00
_cell.angle_beta   90.00
_cell.angle_gamma   90.00
#
_symmetry.space_group_name_H-M   'P 1'
#
loop_
_entity.id
_entity.type
_entity.pdbx_description
1 polymer ?
#
loop_
_entity_poly.entity_id
_entity_poly.type
_entity_poly.pdbx_seq_one_letter_code
_entity_poly.pdbx_strand_id
1 'polypeptide(L)'
;MKKHHHLSLIAALVLSACGGGSDNSSSDNGGNGAPADITLTGRALSGDYLAGQAACLDLNANQQCDNGEPQTTTDSQGRFSFTLPETQQADARQAWAILAAPATSLKAAARAAATPTLFGYVDGAEFVVSPYTHDLVTRTDPEQRKTHYQSSIATKEKQLIASELGLTTQEASEQKLFGDYLAAGDEHSAALAEEAATKEQQLVEASTLQAKLAAALATSNPQGWQSVTVSIRNLREYNRNQDIWQLIRLQEVVYTKRVEAIETTRTESTRWLLDEQGGYDAQQPLRRFIDEEHKNWDSKQYSLHSAWDWTYDESGNATVKGESIRSGTFSQDANGLYSYHTTEFTNEGTPVPHDTAPLPEDSYCEGFDIQAEFARWQANPSLTALDQCVGNVLQSDDQENLDSQGAWTQHRALTFWLRGEDPINPNGPPSSYETRTSVVTVQGDTQFVNQLDNQALTINAPALGQSPFNLTRDDKLSHTGDSAIKLAQPICGGCAATELDSSIPGFGKVELQNYNPTRWRSLAGAYLEQDHQKQANGFTLANRFYQLDVQQPDGLTKPLFLKYAGNSTPFMTQDWQFDSASQTLTATHHYTPVADLADVWPLPHQVMQGDALELKATVKLVQSNGLPSATQTTAVDGGNAISTPTFAEGLFSSPLRWSVQSSDTSPDGQEFAELLFGTAPLSFKASREAGISQGICGGDPATVRQELLFAPVGGDMVVSVVCDGVDVAQQYLLRVTTPFNGTTFQAELQFFADGANIYREAPFERTQLTFTKQ
;
A
#
# COMPACT_ATOMS: atom_id res chain seq x y z
N MET A 1 27.99 33.41 -10.37
CA MET A 1 27.94 34.72 -9.71
C MET A 1 26.55 35.33 -9.86
N LYS A 2 25.71 35.16 -8.85
CA LYS A 2 24.72 36.12 -8.33
C LYS A 2 24.39 35.56 -6.94
N LYS A 3 24.84 36.30 -5.92
CA LYS A 3 24.74 35.93 -4.51
C LYS A 3 23.38 36.33 -3.99
N HIS A 4 22.67 35.45 -3.30
CA HIS A 4 21.62 35.85 -2.37
C HIS A 4 21.96 35.26 -0.99
N HIS A 5 22.24 36.16 -0.06
CA HIS A 5 22.52 35.86 1.34
C HIS A 5 21.23 35.85 2.14
N HIS A 6 21.13 34.85 3.02
CA HIS A 6 20.47 34.75 4.33
C HIS A 6 19.46 35.83 4.74
N LEU A 7 18.31 35.42 5.29
CA LEU A 7 18.08 35.54 6.74
C LEU A 7 16.84 34.75 7.20
N SER A 8 17.05 33.91 8.22
CA SER A 8 16.03 33.36 9.10
C SER A 8 15.50 34.46 10.02
N LEU A 9 14.18 34.56 10.23
CA LEU A 9 13.61 35.29 11.35
C LEU A 9 12.29 34.64 11.80
N ILE A 10 12.34 34.08 13.01
CA ILE A 10 11.20 33.69 13.84
C ILE A 10 10.44 34.96 14.27
N ALA A 11 9.12 34.99 14.12
CA ALA A 11 8.23 35.78 14.99
C ALA A 11 6.76 35.32 14.86
N ALA A 12 6.11 35.21 16.00
CA ALA A 12 4.78 34.70 16.26
C ALA A 12 3.64 35.71 16.00
N LEU A 13 2.43 35.15 15.80
CA LEU A 13 1.08 35.64 16.19
C LEU A 13 0.73 37.12 16.00
N VAL A 14 -0.39 37.41 15.30
CA VAL A 14 -1.59 38.10 15.84
C VAL A 14 -2.71 38.11 14.78
N LEU A 15 -3.89 37.60 15.17
CA LEU A 15 -5.19 37.84 14.52
C LEU A 15 -5.49 39.35 14.45
N SER A 16 -5.85 39.87 13.28
CA SER A 16 -6.67 41.08 13.22
C SER A 16 -7.58 41.08 12.00
N ALA A 17 -8.88 41.05 12.28
CA ALA A 17 -9.94 41.50 11.39
C ALA A 17 -9.92 43.03 11.32
N CYS A 18 -10.12 43.59 10.12
CA CYS A 18 -10.52 44.97 9.87
C CYS A 18 -11.07 44.96 8.43
N GLY A 19 -12.31 45.33 8.13
CA GLY A 19 -13.06 46.46 8.68
C GLY A 19 -12.77 47.70 7.80
N GLY A 20 -13.44 47.81 6.66
CA GLY A 20 -13.29 48.93 5.73
C GLY A 20 -14.64 49.39 5.21
N GLY A 21 -15.28 50.31 5.94
CA GLY A 21 -16.48 51.01 5.52
C GLY A 21 -16.14 52.21 4.61
N SER A 22 -17.06 52.52 3.71
CA SER A 22 -17.21 53.86 3.14
C SER A 22 -18.69 54.20 3.07
N ASP A 23 -19.08 55.18 3.86
CA ASP A 23 -20.41 55.77 3.91
C ASP A 23 -20.75 56.47 2.59
N ASN A 24 -21.94 56.20 2.05
CA ASN A 24 -22.67 57.20 1.29
C ASN A 24 -24.16 57.11 1.67
N SER A 25 -24.61 58.11 2.40
CA SER A 25 -25.99 58.26 2.85
C SER A 25 -26.90 58.68 1.70
N SER A 26 -27.95 57.90 1.45
CA SER A 26 -29.21 58.41 0.88
C SER A 26 -30.35 57.44 1.18
N SER A 27 -31.20 57.90 2.12
CA SER A 27 -32.64 57.65 2.27
C SER A 27 -33.19 56.24 2.00
N ASP A 28 -33.71 55.65 3.08
CA ASP A 28 -34.78 54.65 3.06
C ASP A 28 -35.87 54.98 2.03
N ASN A 29 -36.06 54.04 1.09
CA ASN A 29 -37.36 53.75 0.53
C ASN A 29 -37.54 52.24 0.57
N GLY A 30 -38.50 51.78 1.38
CA GLY A 30 -38.89 50.39 1.50
C GLY A 30 -39.29 49.82 0.14
N GLY A 31 -38.38 49.06 -0.46
CA GLY A 31 -38.68 48.09 -1.50
C GLY A 31 -38.44 46.72 -0.91
N ASN A 32 -39.45 45.84 -0.95
CA ASN A 32 -39.22 44.40 -0.89
C ASN A 32 -38.27 44.05 -2.04
N GLY A 33 -36.96 44.06 -1.77
CA GLY A 33 -35.96 43.53 -2.69
C GLY A 33 -36.26 42.05 -2.82
N ALA A 34 -36.55 41.60 -4.04
CA ALA A 34 -36.50 40.18 -4.36
C ALA A 34 -35.16 39.62 -3.86
N PRO A 35 -35.12 38.37 -3.34
CA PRO A 35 -33.85 37.73 -2.97
C PRO A 35 -32.86 37.87 -4.13
N ALA A 36 -31.60 38.19 -3.84
CA ALA A 36 -30.59 38.21 -4.90
C ALA A 36 -30.48 36.80 -5.48
N ASP A 37 -30.40 36.68 -6.80
CA ASP A 37 -30.15 35.39 -7.43
C ASP A 37 -28.65 35.08 -7.38
N ILE A 38 -28.31 33.83 -7.08
CA ILE A 38 -26.96 33.28 -7.20
C ILE A 38 -26.81 32.56 -8.54
N THR A 39 -25.59 32.57 -9.08
CA THR A 39 -25.24 31.78 -10.27
C THR A 39 -24.27 30.68 -9.88
N LEU A 40 -24.63 29.44 -10.21
CA LEU A 40 -23.74 28.28 -10.09
C LEU A 40 -23.31 27.87 -11.49
N THR A 41 -22.01 27.78 -11.72
CA THR A 41 -21.44 27.38 -13.01
C THR A 41 -20.95 25.94 -12.93
N GLY A 42 -20.84 25.31 -14.10
CA GLY A 42 -20.22 24.01 -14.22
C GLY A 42 -19.76 23.68 -15.63
N ARG A 43 -19.13 22.52 -15.75
CA ARG A 43 -18.58 22.00 -16.99
C ARG A 43 -18.73 20.49 -17.07
N ALA A 44 -19.07 20.00 -18.25
CA ALA A 44 -19.18 18.58 -18.57
C ALA A 44 -18.10 18.15 -19.57
N LEU A 45 -17.36 17.09 -19.25
CA LEU A 45 -16.25 16.57 -20.06
C LEU A 45 -16.01 15.07 -19.86
N SER A 46 -15.49 14.42 -20.90
CA SER A 46 -14.98 13.05 -20.92
C SER A 46 -13.71 13.02 -21.78
N GLY A 47 -13.63 12.16 -22.81
CA GLY A 47 -12.62 12.24 -23.86
C GLY A 47 -12.64 13.57 -24.63
N ASP A 48 -13.77 14.27 -24.62
CA ASP A 48 -13.96 15.62 -25.17
C ASP A 48 -14.94 16.44 -24.29
N TYR A 49 -15.08 17.74 -24.56
CA TYR A 49 -16.13 18.56 -23.95
C TYR A 49 -17.55 18.13 -24.41
N LEU A 50 -18.43 17.86 -23.45
CA LEU A 50 -19.77 17.32 -23.71
C LEU A 50 -20.77 18.43 -24.02
N ALA A 51 -20.91 18.79 -25.30
CA ALA A 51 -21.79 19.86 -25.77
C ALA A 51 -23.24 19.43 -26.04
N GLY A 52 -24.21 20.33 -25.79
CA GLY A 52 -25.63 20.12 -26.12
C GLY A 52 -26.36 19.12 -25.23
N GLN A 53 -25.80 18.80 -24.06
CA GLN A 53 -26.36 17.85 -23.10
C GLN A 53 -27.26 18.57 -22.09
N ALA A 54 -28.31 17.89 -21.63
CA ALA A 54 -29.17 18.43 -20.57
C ALA A 54 -28.46 18.27 -19.22
N ALA A 55 -28.34 19.36 -18.46
CA ALA A 55 -27.78 19.35 -17.12
C ALA A 55 -28.86 19.75 -16.11
N CYS A 56 -29.01 18.99 -15.03
CA CYS A 56 -29.95 19.25 -13.94
C CYS A 56 -29.20 19.37 -12.63
N LEU A 57 -29.73 20.17 -11.70
CA LEU A 57 -29.23 20.20 -10.33
C LEU A 57 -30.15 19.37 -9.44
N ASP A 58 -29.68 18.18 -9.04
CA ASP A 58 -30.39 17.25 -8.17
C ASP A 58 -30.33 17.76 -6.73
N LEU A 59 -31.40 18.43 -6.31
CA LEU A 59 -31.51 19.09 -5.01
C LEU A 59 -32.00 18.13 -3.91
N ASN A 60 -32.57 16.99 -4.29
CA ASN A 60 -33.14 16.02 -3.35
C ASN A 60 -32.27 14.75 -3.18
N ALA A 61 -31.16 14.67 -3.91
CA ALA A 61 -30.17 13.60 -3.88
C ALA A 61 -30.71 12.21 -4.30
N ASN A 62 -31.77 12.17 -5.13
CA ASN A 62 -32.35 10.91 -5.60
C ASN A 62 -31.71 10.36 -6.88
N GLN A 63 -30.67 11.03 -7.41
CA GLN A 63 -29.94 10.65 -8.62
C GLN A 63 -30.77 10.74 -9.92
N GLN A 64 -31.84 11.54 -9.92
CA GLN A 64 -32.72 11.71 -11.08
C GLN A 64 -32.88 13.19 -11.42
N CYS A 65 -33.05 13.50 -12.71
CA CYS A 65 -33.47 14.83 -13.14
C CYS A 65 -34.99 14.98 -12.91
N ASP A 66 -35.39 15.47 -11.75
CA ASP A 66 -36.80 15.57 -11.40
C ASP A 66 -37.51 16.80 -12.00
N ASN A 67 -38.83 16.68 -12.14
CA ASN A 67 -39.67 17.81 -12.51
C ASN A 67 -39.69 18.85 -11.37
N GLY A 68 -39.21 20.05 -11.66
CA GLY A 68 -39.14 21.16 -10.69
C GLY A 68 -37.72 21.47 -10.23
N GLU A 69 -36.74 20.65 -10.61
CA GLU A 69 -35.34 20.94 -10.40
C GLU A 69 -34.77 21.90 -11.45
N PRO A 70 -33.75 22.70 -11.12
CA PRO A 70 -33.08 23.58 -12.07
C PRO A 70 -32.46 22.78 -13.22
N GLN A 71 -32.77 23.18 -14.46
CA GLN A 71 -32.25 22.53 -15.67
C GLN A 71 -31.67 23.56 -16.65
N THR A 72 -30.64 23.15 -17.39
CA THR A 72 -29.95 23.95 -18.40
C THR A 72 -29.34 23.05 -19.47
N THR A 73 -28.61 23.61 -20.43
CA THR A 73 -27.94 22.84 -21.51
C THR A 73 -26.49 23.26 -21.63
N THR A 74 -25.60 22.31 -21.89
CA THR A 74 -24.17 22.58 -22.03
C THR A 74 -23.82 23.26 -23.36
N ASP A 75 -22.87 24.21 -23.32
CA ASP A 75 -22.35 24.91 -24.51
C ASP A 75 -21.29 24.07 -25.27
N SER A 76 -20.70 24.64 -26.32
CA SER A 76 -19.68 23.96 -27.14
C SER A 76 -18.37 23.65 -26.41
N GLN A 77 -18.21 24.12 -25.17
CA GLN A 77 -17.08 23.84 -24.29
C GLN A 77 -17.55 23.07 -23.04
N GLY A 78 -18.73 22.46 -23.11
CA GLY A 78 -19.34 21.71 -22.02
C GLY A 78 -19.83 22.57 -20.86
N ARG A 79 -19.77 23.90 -20.95
CA ARG A 79 -20.11 24.79 -19.83
C ARG A 79 -21.62 24.92 -19.66
N PHE A 80 -22.06 25.04 -18.42
CA PHE A 80 -23.44 25.27 -18.06
C PHE A 80 -23.55 26.19 -16.83
N SER A 81 -24.73 26.76 -16.60
CA SER A 81 -25.00 27.57 -15.42
C SER A 81 -26.45 27.46 -14.96
N PHE A 82 -26.65 27.46 -13.64
CA PHE A 82 -27.95 27.58 -12.98
C PHE A 82 -28.07 28.94 -12.30
N THR A 83 -29.25 29.53 -12.37
CA THR A 83 -29.60 30.74 -11.62
C THR A 83 -30.66 30.36 -10.59
N LEU A 84 -30.34 30.55 -9.31
CA LEU A 84 -31.16 30.12 -8.18
C LEU A 84 -31.36 31.27 -7.20
N PRO A 85 -32.46 31.30 -6.43
CA PRO A 85 -32.58 32.21 -5.30
C PRO A 85 -31.45 31.98 -4.28
N GLU A 86 -30.87 33.04 -3.71
CA GLU A 86 -29.82 32.95 -2.67
C GLU A 86 -30.22 32.06 -1.48
N THR A 87 -31.51 31.97 -1.17
CA THR A 87 -32.03 31.08 -0.11
C THR A 87 -31.76 29.59 -0.36
N GLN A 88 -31.46 29.19 -1.60
CA GLN A 88 -31.13 27.80 -1.96
C GLN A 88 -29.62 27.55 -2.04
N GLN A 89 -28.77 28.53 -1.72
CA GLN A 89 -27.32 28.43 -1.93
C GLN A 89 -26.67 27.25 -1.17
N ALA A 90 -27.07 27.00 0.07
CA ALA A 90 -26.50 25.93 0.89
C ALA A 90 -26.88 24.55 0.32
N ASP A 91 -28.17 24.34 0.03
CA ASP A 91 -28.67 23.10 -0.58
C ASP A 91 -28.04 22.87 -1.96
N ALA A 92 -27.96 23.92 -2.78
CA ALA A 92 -27.45 23.84 -4.14
C ALA A 92 -25.94 23.59 -4.22
N ARG A 93 -25.14 23.96 -3.20
CA ARG A 93 -23.72 23.59 -3.12
C ARG A 93 -23.48 22.16 -2.64
N GLN A 94 -24.51 21.51 -2.13
CA GLN A 94 -24.49 20.12 -1.66
C GLN A 94 -25.17 19.15 -2.65
N ALA A 95 -25.83 19.70 -3.66
CA ALA A 95 -26.53 18.99 -4.74
C ALA A 95 -25.57 18.39 -5.77
N TRP A 96 -26.08 17.48 -6.61
CA TRP A 96 -25.34 16.93 -7.75
C TRP A 96 -25.71 17.59 -9.05
N ALA A 97 -24.73 17.80 -9.91
CA ALA A 97 -25.00 18.10 -11.30
C ALA A 97 -25.20 16.77 -12.05
N ILE A 98 -26.39 16.52 -12.56
CA ILE A 98 -26.67 15.35 -13.39
C ILE A 98 -26.60 15.78 -14.84
N LEU A 99 -25.77 15.09 -15.63
CA LEU A 99 -25.82 15.20 -17.08
C LEU A 99 -26.67 14.06 -17.63
N ALA A 100 -27.87 14.39 -18.06
CA ALA A 100 -28.80 13.42 -18.63
C ALA A 100 -28.54 13.26 -20.14
N ALA A 101 -28.58 12.01 -20.61
CA ALA A 101 -28.56 11.70 -22.04
C ALA A 101 -29.66 12.50 -22.78
N PRO A 102 -29.42 12.95 -24.03
CA PRO A 102 -30.32 13.88 -24.69
C PRO A 102 -31.67 13.22 -24.94
N ALA A 103 -32.71 13.70 -24.25
CA ALA A 103 -34.07 13.24 -24.44
C ALA A 103 -34.64 13.79 -25.76
N THR A 104 -34.39 13.17 -26.92
CA THR A 104 -35.14 13.55 -28.13
C THR A 104 -35.49 12.40 -29.07
N SER A 105 -36.81 12.15 -29.13
CA SER A 105 -37.64 11.64 -30.24
C SER A 105 -37.19 10.37 -31.00
N LEU A 106 -38.18 9.54 -31.34
CA LEU A 106 -38.09 8.20 -31.96
C LEU A 106 -37.24 8.05 -33.26
N LYS A 107 -36.52 9.07 -33.73
CA LYS A 107 -35.66 9.02 -34.93
C LYS A 107 -34.15 9.19 -34.69
N ALA A 108 -33.70 9.40 -33.45
CA ALA A 108 -32.27 9.51 -33.10
C ALA A 108 -31.74 8.34 -32.22
N ALA A 109 -32.43 7.19 -32.26
CA ALA A 109 -32.22 6.07 -31.34
C ALA A 109 -30.86 5.34 -31.43
N ALA A 110 -30.04 5.58 -32.45
CA ALA A 110 -28.75 4.89 -32.60
C ALA A 110 -27.57 5.60 -31.91
N ARG A 111 -27.69 6.90 -31.59
CA ARG A 111 -26.67 7.66 -30.85
C ARG A 111 -27.14 8.13 -29.47
N ALA A 112 -28.44 8.31 -29.26
CA ALA A 112 -29.00 8.62 -27.94
C ALA A 112 -28.93 7.43 -26.96
N ALA A 113 -28.67 6.21 -27.45
CA ALA A 113 -28.53 5.00 -26.65
C ALA A 113 -27.10 4.76 -26.09
N ALA A 114 -26.15 5.67 -26.33
CA ALA A 114 -24.72 5.44 -26.08
C ALA A 114 -24.05 6.40 -25.10
N THR A 115 -24.72 7.45 -24.60
CA THR A 115 -24.13 8.39 -23.63
C THR A 115 -24.72 8.09 -22.25
N PRO A 116 -23.90 7.66 -21.26
CA PRO A 116 -24.39 7.34 -19.92
C PRO A 116 -24.81 8.61 -19.17
N THR A 117 -25.69 8.47 -18.17
CA THR A 117 -25.92 9.54 -17.20
C THR A 117 -24.65 9.73 -16.37
N LEU A 118 -24.11 10.94 -16.34
CA LEU A 118 -22.93 11.27 -15.54
C LEU A 118 -23.32 12.11 -14.33
N PHE A 119 -22.65 11.86 -13.21
CA PHE A 119 -22.83 12.62 -11.99
C PHE A 119 -21.63 13.54 -11.79
N GLY A 120 -21.93 14.79 -11.49
CA GLY A 120 -20.95 15.83 -11.28
C GLY A 120 -20.82 16.23 -9.83
N TYR A 121 -19.60 16.61 -9.51
CA TYR A 121 -19.17 17.04 -8.19
C TYR A 121 -18.69 18.50 -8.24
N VAL A 122 -18.83 19.24 -7.12
CA VAL A 122 -18.31 20.61 -6.99
C VAL A 122 -17.02 20.63 -6.18
N ASP A 123 -15.89 20.85 -6.85
CA ASP A 123 -14.58 21.00 -6.20
C ASP A 123 -14.10 22.46 -6.30
N GLY A 124 -14.52 23.30 -5.36
CA GLY A 124 -14.18 24.72 -5.34
C GLY A 124 -15.21 25.62 -6.04
N ALA A 125 -14.87 26.15 -7.23
CA ALA A 125 -15.59 27.27 -7.85
C ALA A 125 -16.73 26.86 -8.81
N GLU A 126 -16.66 25.69 -9.43
CA GLU A 126 -17.65 25.23 -10.42
C GLU A 126 -17.94 23.72 -10.30
N PHE A 127 -19.10 23.28 -10.79
CA PHE A 127 -19.42 21.86 -10.95
C PHE A 127 -18.61 21.24 -12.09
N VAL A 128 -18.16 20.01 -11.88
CA VAL A 128 -17.47 19.22 -12.90
C VAL A 128 -18.24 17.93 -13.05
N VAL A 129 -18.71 17.65 -14.27
CA VAL A 129 -19.39 16.40 -14.63
C VAL A 129 -18.48 15.61 -15.56
N SER A 130 -17.92 14.52 -15.06
CA SER A 130 -17.01 13.62 -15.80
C SER A 130 -17.16 12.18 -15.32
N PRO A 131 -16.57 11.20 -16.03
CA PRO A 131 -16.53 9.82 -15.57
C PRO A 131 -15.85 9.65 -14.20
N TYR A 132 -14.85 10.49 -13.88
CA TYR A 132 -14.17 10.47 -12.58
C TYR A 132 -15.03 11.04 -11.45
N THR A 133 -15.75 12.13 -11.70
CA THR A 133 -16.69 12.65 -10.70
C THR A 133 -17.90 11.75 -10.57
N HIS A 134 -18.31 11.05 -11.64
CA HIS A 134 -19.35 10.04 -11.56
C HIS A 134 -18.93 8.93 -10.62
N ASP A 135 -17.73 8.37 -10.79
CA ASP A 135 -17.19 7.33 -9.91
C ASP A 135 -17.13 7.80 -8.44
N LEU A 136 -16.68 9.03 -8.20
CA LEU A 136 -16.70 9.67 -6.88
C LEU A 136 -18.12 9.73 -6.26
N VAL A 137 -19.12 10.11 -7.07
CA VAL A 137 -20.53 10.19 -6.66
C VAL A 137 -21.21 8.82 -6.63
N THR A 138 -20.68 7.76 -7.23
CA THR A 138 -21.28 6.42 -7.13
C THR A 138 -20.64 5.54 -6.04
N ARG A 139 -19.43 5.88 -5.58
CA ARG A 139 -18.75 5.16 -4.48
C ARG A 139 -19.26 5.49 -3.09
N THR A 140 -19.91 6.62 -2.92
CA THR A 140 -20.39 7.08 -1.61
C THR A 140 -21.90 6.85 -1.47
N ASP A 141 -22.45 6.81 -0.24
CA ASP A 141 -23.89 6.55 -0.01
C ASP A 141 -24.76 7.80 -0.29
N PRO A 142 -25.75 7.76 -1.21
CA PRO A 142 -26.64 8.87 -1.56
C PRO A 142 -27.22 9.69 -0.42
N GLU A 143 -27.73 9.02 0.62
CA GLU A 143 -28.50 9.67 1.68
C GLU A 143 -27.59 10.36 2.71
N GLN A 144 -26.37 9.84 2.90
CA GLN A 144 -25.41 10.36 3.89
C GLN A 144 -24.72 11.65 3.42
N ARG A 145 -24.97 12.12 2.20
CA ARG A 145 -24.01 12.96 1.47
C ARG A 145 -24.29 14.46 1.45
N LYS A 146 -25.45 14.89 1.96
CA LYS A 146 -25.76 16.32 2.05
C LYS A 146 -24.77 17.09 2.93
N THR A 147 -24.10 16.44 3.89
CA THR A 147 -23.16 17.09 4.85
C THR A 147 -21.67 16.79 4.64
N HIS A 148 -21.27 15.81 3.81
CA HIS A 148 -19.95 15.18 3.91
C HIS A 148 -18.95 15.46 2.77
N TYR A 149 -19.37 16.09 1.68
CA TYR A 149 -18.51 16.16 0.49
C TYR A 149 -17.32 17.13 0.58
N GLN A 150 -17.32 18.08 1.51
CA GLN A 150 -16.14 18.90 1.85
C GLN A 150 -15.35 18.35 3.05
N SER A 151 -15.60 17.09 3.43
CA SER A 151 -14.93 16.41 4.53
C SER A 151 -13.83 15.47 4.02
N SER A 152 -12.97 15.03 4.95
CA SER A 152 -11.95 14.01 4.72
C SER A 152 -12.46 12.72 4.07
N ILE A 153 -13.75 12.38 4.17
CA ILE A 153 -14.34 11.21 3.50
C ILE A 153 -14.28 11.37 1.98
N ALA A 154 -14.62 12.55 1.44
CA ALA A 154 -14.52 12.78 0.01
C ALA A 154 -13.06 12.78 -0.45
N THR A 155 -12.16 13.30 0.39
CA THR A 155 -10.72 13.26 0.13
C THR A 155 -10.20 11.83 0.05
N LYS A 156 -10.63 10.94 0.95
CA LYS A 156 -10.32 9.50 0.90
C LYS A 156 -10.75 8.88 -0.43
N GLU A 157 -11.98 9.13 -0.87
CA GLU A 157 -12.49 8.53 -2.12
C GLU A 157 -11.78 9.07 -3.36
N LYS A 158 -11.45 10.36 -3.39
CA LYS A 158 -10.61 10.95 -4.45
C LYS A 158 -9.24 10.28 -4.53
N GLN A 159 -8.63 9.99 -3.39
CA GLN A 159 -7.34 9.30 -3.33
C GLN A 159 -7.42 7.86 -3.82
N LEU A 160 -8.49 7.13 -3.46
CA LEU A 160 -8.73 5.78 -3.96
C LEU A 160 -8.86 5.77 -5.49
N ILE A 161 -9.67 6.67 -6.06
CA ILE A 161 -9.81 6.81 -7.52
C ILE A 161 -8.47 7.13 -8.18
N ALA A 162 -7.69 8.06 -7.62
CA ALA A 162 -6.36 8.38 -8.14
C ALA A 162 -5.43 7.15 -8.12
N SER A 163 -5.43 6.39 -7.02
CA SER A 163 -4.57 5.21 -6.87
C SER A 163 -4.91 4.08 -7.85
N GLU A 164 -6.20 3.91 -8.19
CA GLU A 164 -6.65 2.93 -9.18
C GLU A 164 -6.18 3.27 -10.59
N LEU A 165 -5.99 4.56 -10.88
CA LEU A 165 -5.39 5.07 -12.11
C LEU A 165 -3.84 5.02 -12.06
N GLY A 166 -3.26 4.58 -10.94
CA GLY A 166 -1.83 4.60 -10.72
C GLY A 166 -1.24 6.00 -10.55
N LEU A 167 -2.07 6.99 -10.20
CA LEU A 167 -1.67 8.36 -9.91
C LEU A 167 -1.47 8.56 -8.42
N THR A 168 -0.49 9.39 -8.06
CA THR A 168 -0.39 9.97 -6.73
C THR A 168 -1.46 11.06 -6.52
N THR A 169 -1.76 11.38 -5.26
CA THR A 169 -2.66 12.49 -4.91
C THR A 169 -2.21 13.82 -5.53
N GLN A 170 -0.90 14.05 -5.59
CA GLN A 170 -0.31 15.24 -6.19
C GLN A 170 -0.54 15.26 -7.70
N GLU A 171 -0.21 14.19 -8.42
CA GLU A 171 -0.42 14.09 -9.87
C GLU A 171 -1.90 14.26 -10.23
N ALA A 172 -2.81 13.60 -9.50
CA ALA A 172 -4.25 13.75 -9.72
C ALA A 172 -4.73 15.20 -9.54
N SER A 173 -4.15 15.94 -8.58
CA SER A 173 -4.46 17.35 -8.35
C SER A 173 -3.88 18.26 -9.43
N GLU A 174 -2.61 18.06 -9.79
CA GLU A 174 -1.91 18.83 -10.84
C GLU A 174 -2.57 18.66 -12.21
N GLN A 175 -3.00 17.43 -12.51
CA GLN A 175 -3.70 17.07 -13.75
C GLN A 175 -5.20 17.42 -13.69
N LYS A 176 -5.69 17.97 -12.57
CA LYS A 176 -7.10 18.34 -12.36
C LYS A 176 -8.06 17.18 -12.65
N LEU A 177 -7.78 15.99 -12.11
CA LEU A 177 -8.58 14.78 -12.33
C LEU A 177 -10.08 14.98 -12.06
N PHE A 178 -10.43 15.69 -10.99
CA PHE A 178 -11.80 16.06 -10.62
C PHE A 178 -12.21 17.46 -11.11
N GLY A 179 -11.38 18.05 -11.97
CA GLY A 179 -11.51 19.38 -12.59
C GLY A 179 -11.57 19.30 -14.11
N ASP A 180 -11.21 20.39 -14.78
CA ASP A 180 -11.03 20.44 -16.23
C ASP A 180 -9.65 19.88 -16.64
N TYR A 181 -9.55 18.53 -16.69
CA TYR A 181 -8.34 17.82 -17.10
C TYR A 181 -8.02 17.94 -18.60
N LEU A 182 -8.94 18.47 -19.43
CA LEU A 182 -8.71 18.72 -20.85
C LEU A 182 -8.05 20.07 -21.13
N ALA A 183 -8.07 21.00 -20.17
CA ALA A 183 -7.68 22.39 -20.38
C ALA A 183 -6.22 22.60 -20.82
N ALA A 184 -5.30 21.72 -20.39
CA ALA A 184 -3.89 21.83 -20.73
C ALA A 184 -3.59 21.34 -22.15
N GLY A 185 -4.34 20.36 -22.65
CA GLY A 185 -4.19 19.79 -24.00
C GLY A 185 -2.82 19.15 -24.24
N ASP A 186 -2.14 18.72 -23.18
CA ASP A 186 -0.86 18.02 -23.25
C ASP A 186 -1.04 16.49 -23.28
N GLU A 187 0.06 15.74 -23.24
CA GLU A 187 0.06 14.28 -23.26
C GLU A 187 -0.66 13.67 -22.04
N HIS A 188 -0.59 14.32 -20.87
CA HIS A 188 -1.29 13.87 -19.66
C HIS A 188 -2.80 14.11 -19.79
N SER A 189 -3.20 15.28 -20.29
CA SER A 189 -4.59 15.57 -20.63
C SER A 189 -5.15 14.54 -21.62
N ALA A 190 -4.37 14.16 -22.64
CA ALA A 190 -4.78 13.15 -23.62
C ALA A 190 -4.93 11.75 -22.98
N ALA A 191 -4.01 11.35 -22.10
CA ALA A 191 -4.10 10.07 -21.38
C ALA A 191 -5.34 10.01 -20.45
N LEU A 192 -5.62 11.09 -19.71
CA LEU A 192 -6.84 11.19 -18.90
C LEU A 192 -8.10 11.23 -19.76
N ALA A 193 -8.07 11.87 -20.93
CA ALA A 193 -9.19 11.86 -21.87
C ALA A 193 -9.50 10.44 -22.38
N GLU A 194 -8.46 9.67 -22.73
CA GLU A 194 -8.60 8.27 -23.19
C GLU A 194 -9.12 7.36 -22.09
N GLU A 195 -8.61 7.50 -20.86
CA GLU A 195 -9.09 6.76 -19.69
C GLU A 195 -10.53 7.15 -19.33
N ALA A 196 -10.89 8.44 -19.42
CA ALA A 196 -12.27 8.89 -19.23
C ALA A 196 -13.22 8.27 -20.26
N ALA A 197 -12.84 8.23 -21.53
CA ALA A 197 -13.62 7.57 -22.58
C ALA A 197 -13.78 6.06 -22.32
N THR A 198 -12.72 5.40 -21.83
CA THR A 198 -12.77 4.00 -21.41
C THR A 198 -13.77 3.80 -20.26
N LYS A 199 -13.77 4.68 -19.25
CA LYS A 199 -14.75 4.65 -18.16
C LYS A 199 -16.18 4.90 -18.64
N GLU A 200 -16.42 5.80 -19.60
CA GLU A 200 -17.76 5.94 -20.19
C GLU A 200 -18.23 4.66 -20.88
N GLN A 201 -17.35 3.99 -21.62
CA GLN A 201 -17.69 2.72 -22.23
C GLN A 201 -18.05 1.67 -21.16
N GLN A 202 -17.29 1.60 -20.07
CA GLN A 202 -17.59 0.72 -18.93
C GLN A 202 -18.96 1.04 -18.30
N LEU A 203 -19.33 2.32 -18.18
CA LEU A 203 -20.64 2.73 -17.69
C LEU A 203 -21.80 2.30 -18.61
N VAL A 204 -21.60 2.38 -19.93
CA VAL A 204 -22.58 1.89 -20.92
C VAL A 204 -22.73 0.37 -20.84
N GLU A 205 -21.61 -0.35 -20.72
CA GLU A 205 -21.59 -1.80 -20.55
C GLU A 205 -22.30 -2.22 -19.25
N ALA A 206 -21.98 -1.56 -18.15
CA ALA A 206 -22.59 -1.78 -16.83
C ALA A 206 -24.10 -1.52 -16.87
N SER A 207 -24.53 -0.40 -17.45
CA SER A 207 -25.95 -0.05 -17.62
C SER A 207 -26.70 -1.08 -18.46
N THR A 208 -26.06 -1.58 -19.53
CA THR A 208 -26.63 -2.61 -20.40
C THR A 208 -26.79 -3.94 -19.65
N LEU A 209 -25.80 -4.35 -18.86
CA LEU A 209 -25.87 -5.56 -18.05
C LEU A 209 -26.93 -5.41 -16.94
N GLN A 210 -26.95 -4.26 -16.26
CA GLN A 210 -27.94 -3.94 -15.23
C GLN A 210 -29.37 -4.05 -15.77
N ALA A 211 -29.65 -3.47 -16.95
CA ALA A 211 -30.96 -3.56 -17.59
C ALA A 211 -31.36 -5.01 -17.92
N LYS A 212 -30.41 -5.83 -18.39
CA LYS A 212 -30.64 -7.27 -18.65
C LYS A 212 -30.97 -8.02 -17.37
N LEU A 213 -30.22 -7.79 -16.29
CA LEU A 213 -30.43 -8.44 -15.00
C LEU A 213 -31.76 -7.99 -14.36
N ALA A 214 -32.09 -6.71 -14.44
CA ALA A 214 -33.38 -6.19 -13.99
C ALA A 214 -34.55 -6.83 -14.74
N ALA A 215 -34.44 -7.00 -16.06
CA ALA A 215 -35.45 -7.71 -16.85
C ALA A 215 -35.56 -9.21 -16.48
N ALA A 216 -34.44 -9.84 -16.14
CA ALA A 216 -34.43 -11.22 -15.66
C ALA A 216 -35.16 -11.35 -14.31
N LEU A 217 -34.92 -10.43 -13.36
CA LEU A 217 -35.65 -10.36 -12.09
C LEU A 217 -37.16 -10.15 -12.30
N ALA A 218 -37.56 -9.35 -13.29
CA ALA A 218 -38.98 -9.19 -13.62
C ALA A 218 -39.64 -10.50 -14.13
N THR A 219 -38.85 -11.42 -14.70
CA THR A 219 -39.33 -12.69 -15.26
C THR A 219 -39.30 -13.83 -14.23
N SER A 220 -38.22 -13.92 -13.44
CA SER A 220 -38.04 -14.92 -12.40
C SER A 220 -37.19 -14.34 -11.27
N ASN A 221 -37.80 -14.21 -10.09
CA ASN A 221 -37.14 -13.66 -8.89
C ASN A 221 -37.52 -14.46 -7.64
N PRO A 222 -37.08 -15.74 -7.55
CA PRO A 222 -37.40 -16.59 -6.42
C PRO A 222 -36.82 -16.07 -5.09
N GLN A 223 -35.76 -15.26 -5.14
CA GLN A 223 -35.07 -14.72 -3.96
C GLN A 223 -35.66 -13.38 -3.47
N GLY A 224 -36.56 -12.77 -4.24
CA GLY A 224 -37.24 -11.52 -3.88
C GLY A 224 -36.35 -10.26 -3.93
N TRP A 225 -35.35 -10.22 -4.81
CA TRP A 225 -34.50 -9.04 -5.01
C TRP A 225 -35.32 -7.84 -5.50
N GLN A 226 -35.07 -6.66 -4.95
CA GLN A 226 -35.81 -5.44 -5.28
C GLN A 226 -35.04 -4.55 -6.28
N SER A 227 -33.71 -4.54 -6.19
CA SER A 227 -32.84 -3.82 -7.10
C SER A 227 -31.63 -4.66 -7.48
N VAL A 228 -31.03 -4.29 -8.60
CA VAL A 228 -29.72 -4.76 -9.05
C VAL A 228 -28.93 -3.57 -9.58
N THR A 229 -27.70 -3.40 -9.14
CA THR A 229 -26.75 -2.43 -9.67
C THR A 229 -25.53 -3.14 -10.23
N VAL A 230 -24.90 -2.54 -11.24
CA VAL A 230 -23.70 -3.09 -11.87
C VAL A 230 -22.63 -2.02 -11.92
N SER A 231 -21.40 -2.37 -11.52
CA SER A 231 -20.21 -1.55 -11.70
C SER A 231 -19.17 -2.31 -12.51
N ILE A 232 -18.52 -1.63 -13.45
CA ILE A 232 -17.42 -2.17 -14.24
C ILE A 232 -16.30 -1.13 -14.19
N ARG A 233 -15.11 -1.56 -13.78
CA ARG A 233 -13.96 -0.67 -13.58
C ARG A 233 -12.68 -1.37 -13.99
N ASN A 234 -11.75 -0.63 -14.59
CA ASN A 234 -10.37 -1.05 -14.70
C ASN A 234 -9.59 -0.44 -13.53
N LEU A 235 -8.75 -1.24 -12.87
CA LEU A 235 -7.95 -0.83 -11.73
C LEU A 235 -6.55 -1.40 -11.82
N ARG A 236 -5.58 -0.62 -11.34
CA ARG A 236 -4.19 -1.06 -11.22
C ARG A 236 -4.00 -1.80 -9.88
N GLU A 237 -3.56 -3.06 -9.94
CA GLU A 237 -3.32 -3.89 -8.76
C GLU A 237 -1.86 -4.36 -8.74
N TYR A 238 -1.25 -4.43 -7.58
CA TYR A 238 0.10 -4.98 -7.41
C TYR A 238 0.02 -6.47 -7.08
N ASN A 239 0.57 -7.31 -7.95
CA ASN A 239 0.70 -8.74 -7.74
C ASN A 239 1.96 -9.03 -6.93
N ARG A 240 1.82 -9.30 -5.63
CA ARG A 240 2.95 -9.60 -4.74
C ARG A 240 3.71 -10.87 -5.12
N ASN A 241 3.03 -11.87 -5.69
CA ASN A 241 3.66 -13.15 -6.02
C ASN A 241 4.61 -13.02 -7.21
N GLN A 242 4.25 -12.16 -8.17
CA GLN A 242 5.06 -11.89 -9.36
C GLN A 242 5.90 -10.61 -9.24
N ASP A 243 5.70 -9.82 -8.18
CA ASP A 243 6.34 -8.51 -7.98
C ASP A 243 6.14 -7.56 -9.18
N ILE A 244 4.90 -7.51 -9.70
CA ILE A 244 4.54 -6.65 -10.84
C ILE A 244 3.24 -5.90 -10.60
N TRP A 245 3.12 -4.72 -11.19
CA TRP A 245 1.85 -4.03 -11.34
C TRP A 245 1.13 -4.55 -12.57
N GLN A 246 -0.15 -4.88 -12.42
CA GLN A 246 -1.01 -5.38 -13.47
C GLN A 246 -2.29 -4.55 -13.56
N LEU A 247 -2.90 -4.55 -14.74
CA LEU A 247 -4.21 -3.95 -14.96
C LEU A 247 -5.28 -5.03 -14.86
N ILE A 248 -6.28 -4.77 -14.04
CA ILE A 248 -7.36 -5.71 -13.73
C ILE A 248 -8.68 -5.06 -14.13
N ARG A 249 -9.53 -5.83 -14.79
CA ARG A 249 -10.93 -5.48 -14.96
C ARG A 249 -11.73 -6.08 -13.81
N LEU A 250 -12.46 -5.26 -13.08
CA LEU A 250 -13.39 -5.62 -12.03
C LEU A 250 -14.82 -5.39 -12.52
N GLN A 251 -15.65 -6.44 -12.48
CA GLN A 251 -17.10 -6.34 -12.63
C GLN A 251 -17.76 -6.72 -11.31
N GLU A 252 -18.67 -5.90 -10.84
CA GLU A 252 -19.44 -6.14 -9.62
C GLU A 252 -20.93 -6.01 -9.89
N VAL A 253 -21.69 -6.99 -9.42
CA VAL A 253 -23.14 -7.02 -9.51
C VAL A 253 -23.68 -7.05 -8.09
N VAL A 254 -24.45 -6.04 -7.70
CA VAL A 254 -25.00 -5.92 -6.35
C VAL A 254 -26.51 -6.05 -6.42
N TYR A 255 -27.04 -7.08 -5.78
CA TYR A 255 -28.48 -7.27 -5.59
C TYR A 255 -28.88 -6.80 -4.20
N THR A 256 -29.94 -6.02 -4.09
CA THR A 256 -30.43 -5.54 -2.80
C THR A 256 -31.91 -5.82 -2.62
N LYS A 257 -32.30 -6.15 -1.40
CA LYS A 257 -33.70 -6.21 -0.97
C LYS A 257 -33.83 -5.75 0.47
N ARG A 258 -34.95 -5.12 0.78
CA ARG A 258 -35.33 -4.79 2.14
C ARG A 258 -36.68 -5.41 2.49
N VAL A 259 -36.71 -6.24 3.53
CA VAL A 259 -37.92 -6.84 4.09
C VAL A 259 -38.02 -6.40 5.53
N GLU A 260 -39.01 -5.56 5.84
CA GLU A 260 -39.15 -4.91 7.15
C GLU A 260 -37.86 -4.13 7.54
N ALA A 261 -37.26 -4.46 8.68
CA ALA A 261 -36.02 -3.86 9.16
C ALA A 261 -34.75 -4.55 8.62
N ILE A 262 -34.88 -5.64 7.86
CA ILE A 262 -33.74 -6.40 7.36
C ILE A 262 -33.43 -5.97 5.95
N GLU A 263 -32.21 -5.48 5.76
CA GLU A 263 -31.61 -5.24 4.46
C GLU A 263 -30.67 -6.39 4.13
N THR A 264 -30.82 -6.97 2.95
CA THR A 264 -29.93 -7.98 2.41
C THR A 264 -29.29 -7.45 1.14
N THR A 265 -27.97 -7.55 1.08
CA THR A 265 -27.17 -7.20 -0.10
C THR A 265 -26.37 -8.42 -0.52
N ARG A 266 -26.38 -8.74 -1.81
CA ARG A 266 -25.54 -9.78 -2.39
C ARG A 266 -24.65 -9.17 -3.46
N THR A 267 -23.34 -9.18 -3.24
CA THR A 267 -22.36 -8.66 -4.18
C THR A 267 -21.64 -9.82 -4.86
N GLU A 268 -21.67 -9.86 -6.18
CA GLU A 268 -20.94 -10.82 -6.99
C GLU A 268 -19.86 -10.07 -7.78
N SER A 269 -18.60 -10.29 -7.42
CA SER A 269 -17.46 -9.63 -8.03
C SER A 269 -16.62 -10.61 -8.84
N THR A 270 -16.23 -10.22 -10.05
CA THR A 270 -15.32 -11.01 -10.89
C THR A 270 -14.20 -10.12 -11.41
N ARG A 271 -12.98 -10.65 -11.39
CA ARG A 271 -11.77 -9.96 -11.85
C ARG A 271 -11.12 -10.71 -13.01
N TRP A 272 -10.63 -9.97 -13.99
CA TRP A 272 -9.85 -10.49 -15.12
C TRP A 272 -8.57 -9.70 -15.33
N LEU A 273 -7.54 -10.38 -15.82
CA LEU A 273 -6.33 -9.70 -16.29
C LEU A 273 -6.66 -8.96 -17.59
N LEU A 274 -6.18 -7.73 -17.70
CA LEU A 274 -6.22 -6.98 -18.95
C LEU A 274 -4.89 -7.13 -19.68
N ASP A 275 -4.96 -7.35 -20.99
CA ASP A 275 -3.80 -7.24 -21.87
C ASP A 275 -3.41 -5.76 -22.11
N GLU A 276 -2.29 -5.54 -22.80
CA GLU A 276 -1.78 -4.20 -23.11
C GLU A 276 -2.75 -3.34 -23.96
N GLN A 277 -3.72 -3.97 -24.63
CA GLN A 277 -4.74 -3.30 -25.44
C GLN A 277 -6.09 -3.17 -24.70
N GLY A 278 -6.15 -3.56 -23.42
CA GLY A 278 -7.38 -3.54 -22.61
C GLY A 278 -8.36 -4.67 -22.91
N GLY A 279 -7.93 -5.69 -23.66
CA GLY A 279 -8.67 -6.93 -23.88
C GLY A 279 -8.58 -7.88 -22.69
N TYR A 280 -9.54 -8.80 -22.56
CA TYR A 280 -9.55 -9.85 -21.53
C TYR A 280 -10.31 -11.10 -22.00
N ASP A 281 -9.95 -12.27 -21.47
CA ASP A 281 -10.69 -13.51 -21.69
C ASP A 281 -11.78 -13.68 -20.62
N ALA A 282 -13.04 -13.45 -21.00
CA ALA A 282 -14.19 -13.61 -20.11
C ALA A 282 -14.33 -15.05 -19.54
N GLN A 283 -13.75 -16.07 -20.19
CA GLN A 283 -13.77 -17.46 -19.72
C GLN A 283 -12.69 -17.76 -18.67
N GLN A 284 -11.71 -16.87 -18.47
CA GLN A 284 -10.58 -17.07 -17.55
C GLN A 284 -10.53 -15.95 -16.50
N PRO A 285 -11.45 -15.93 -15.52
CA PRO A 285 -11.36 -14.99 -14.42
C PRO A 285 -10.17 -15.30 -13.53
N LEU A 286 -9.48 -14.25 -13.09
CA LEU A 286 -8.44 -14.32 -12.07
C LEU A 286 -9.04 -14.57 -10.70
N ARG A 287 -10.15 -13.90 -10.37
CA ARG A 287 -10.80 -13.99 -9.06
C ARG A 287 -12.31 -13.89 -9.18
N ARG A 288 -13.01 -14.68 -8.38
CA ARG A 288 -14.44 -14.50 -8.09
C ARG A 288 -14.65 -14.33 -6.60
N PHE A 289 -15.61 -13.49 -6.26
CA PHE A 289 -15.99 -13.18 -4.90
C PHE A 289 -17.51 -13.07 -4.83
N ILE A 290 -18.10 -13.64 -3.77
CA ILE A 290 -19.52 -13.50 -3.47
C ILE A 290 -19.63 -13.09 -2.01
N ASP A 291 -20.25 -11.94 -1.77
CA ASP A 291 -20.67 -11.49 -0.45
C ASP A 291 -22.18 -11.55 -0.34
N GLU A 292 -22.68 -12.05 0.78
CA GLU A 292 -24.08 -11.96 1.17
C GLU A 292 -24.18 -11.32 2.57
N GLU A 293 -24.50 -10.03 2.58
CA GLU A 293 -24.63 -9.20 3.77
C GLU A 293 -26.09 -9.13 4.21
N HIS A 294 -26.32 -9.22 5.53
CA HIS A 294 -27.61 -9.05 6.19
C HIS A 294 -27.45 -8.04 7.34
N LYS A 295 -28.19 -6.93 7.26
CA LYS A 295 -28.25 -5.88 8.30
C LYS A 295 -29.67 -5.76 8.84
N ASN A 296 -29.87 -6.05 10.12
CA ASN A 296 -31.12 -5.76 10.81
C ASN A 296 -31.03 -4.40 11.49
N TRP A 297 -31.72 -3.41 10.92
CA TRP A 297 -31.68 -2.02 11.36
C TRP A 297 -32.35 -1.77 12.71
N ASP A 298 -33.26 -2.65 13.15
CA ASP A 298 -33.94 -2.53 14.45
C ASP A 298 -33.13 -3.18 15.56
N SER A 299 -32.70 -4.44 15.36
CA SER A 299 -31.94 -5.19 16.36
C SER A 299 -30.44 -4.91 16.34
N LYS A 300 -29.96 -4.13 15.37
CA LYS A 300 -28.55 -3.77 15.17
C LYS A 300 -27.65 -4.99 14.97
N GLN A 301 -28.21 -6.08 14.43
CA GLN A 301 -27.50 -7.30 14.10
C GLN A 301 -26.95 -7.25 12.68
N TYR A 302 -25.76 -7.80 12.52
CA TYR A 302 -25.01 -7.85 11.27
C TYR A 302 -24.57 -9.29 10.99
N SER A 303 -24.65 -9.71 9.73
CA SER A 303 -23.99 -10.91 9.25
C SER A 303 -23.49 -10.70 7.82
N LEU A 304 -22.33 -11.25 7.50
CA LEU A 304 -21.75 -11.27 6.17
C LEU A 304 -21.20 -12.66 5.92
N HIS A 305 -21.68 -13.30 4.87
CA HIS A 305 -21.12 -14.53 4.34
C HIS A 305 -20.31 -14.20 3.09
N SER A 306 -19.07 -14.65 3.03
CA SER A 306 -18.16 -14.38 1.91
C SER A 306 -17.65 -15.69 1.33
N ALA A 307 -17.54 -15.80 0.02
CA ALA A 307 -16.97 -16.96 -0.66
C ALA A 307 -16.09 -16.51 -1.84
N TRP A 308 -14.95 -17.19 -2.06
CA TRP A 308 -14.00 -16.80 -3.09
C TRP A 308 -13.26 -17.96 -3.75
N ASP A 309 -12.88 -17.75 -5.00
CA ASP A 309 -12.02 -18.65 -5.77
C ASP A 309 -11.07 -17.86 -6.70
N TRP A 310 -9.76 -18.10 -6.59
CA TRP A 310 -8.73 -17.33 -7.30
C TRP A 310 -7.75 -18.24 -8.06
N THR A 311 -7.22 -17.74 -9.18
CA THR A 311 -6.21 -18.38 -10.04
C THR A 311 -4.93 -17.52 -10.07
N TYR A 312 -3.75 -18.14 -9.91
CA TYR A 312 -2.46 -17.41 -9.90
C TYR A 312 -1.66 -17.52 -11.20
N ASP A 313 -1.94 -18.52 -12.03
CA ASP A 313 -1.11 -18.92 -13.17
C ASP A 313 -1.80 -18.67 -14.53
N GLU A 314 -2.87 -17.87 -14.55
CA GLU A 314 -3.70 -17.59 -15.73
C GLU A 314 -4.29 -18.88 -16.38
N SER A 315 -4.22 -20.04 -15.73
CA SER A 315 -4.69 -21.31 -16.29
C SER A 315 -6.22 -21.45 -16.32
N GLY A 316 -6.93 -20.54 -15.66
CA GLY A 316 -8.38 -20.59 -15.49
C GLY A 316 -8.89 -21.61 -14.47
N ASN A 317 -8.01 -22.36 -13.78
CA ASN A 317 -8.37 -23.27 -12.69
C ASN A 317 -8.13 -22.62 -11.32
N ALA A 318 -9.14 -22.60 -10.44
CA ALA A 318 -9.02 -22.08 -9.07
C ALA A 318 -7.92 -22.81 -8.29
N THR A 319 -6.83 -22.12 -8.03
CA THR A 319 -5.68 -22.60 -7.23
C THR A 319 -5.91 -22.42 -5.73
N VAL A 320 -6.79 -21.50 -5.34
CA VAL A 320 -7.18 -21.25 -3.94
C VAL A 320 -8.69 -21.00 -3.86
N LYS A 321 -9.32 -21.55 -2.82
CA LYS A 321 -10.72 -21.32 -2.46
C LYS A 321 -10.83 -21.00 -0.98
N GLY A 322 -11.81 -20.18 -0.64
CA GLY A 322 -12.13 -19.90 0.75
C GLY A 322 -13.56 -19.42 0.95
N GLU A 323 -13.98 -19.48 2.19
CA GLU A 323 -15.29 -19.06 2.65
C GLU A 323 -15.18 -18.50 4.06
N SER A 324 -15.95 -17.46 4.37
CA SER A 324 -16.04 -16.92 5.71
C SER A 324 -17.46 -16.56 6.11
N ILE A 325 -17.74 -16.60 7.39
CA ILE A 325 -18.98 -16.11 7.98
C ILE A 325 -18.63 -15.18 9.14
N ARG A 326 -19.02 -13.92 9.00
CA ARG A 326 -18.87 -12.86 9.98
C ARG A 326 -20.24 -12.51 10.54
N SER A 327 -20.35 -12.34 11.85
CA SER A 327 -21.59 -11.86 12.47
C SER A 327 -21.33 -11.14 13.79
N GLY A 328 -22.23 -10.23 14.14
CA GLY A 328 -22.20 -9.51 15.41
C GLY A 328 -23.14 -8.32 15.39
N THR A 329 -22.72 -7.22 16.00
CA THR A 329 -23.51 -5.99 16.08
C THR A 329 -22.90 -4.87 15.27
N PHE A 330 -23.75 -4.00 14.75
CA PHE A 330 -23.32 -2.74 14.14
C PHE A 330 -24.11 -1.56 14.69
N SER A 331 -23.49 -0.40 14.74
CA SER A 331 -24.19 0.87 14.96
C SER A 331 -23.79 1.85 13.87
N GLN A 332 -24.63 2.86 13.68
CA GLN A 332 -24.37 3.98 12.80
C GLN A 332 -24.75 5.25 13.56
N ASP A 333 -23.85 6.22 13.59
CA ASP A 333 -24.11 7.51 14.23
C ASP A 333 -24.89 8.47 13.30
N ALA A 334 -25.20 9.67 13.78
CA ALA A 334 -25.93 10.67 13.00
C ALA A 334 -25.15 11.21 11.79
N ASN A 335 -23.85 10.95 11.73
CA ASN A 335 -22.95 11.34 10.64
C ASN A 335 -22.72 10.18 9.65
N GLY A 336 -23.44 9.06 9.81
CA GLY A 336 -23.30 7.90 8.95
C GLY A 336 -22.10 6.99 9.27
N LEU A 337 -21.34 7.30 10.32
CA LEU A 337 -20.13 6.55 10.69
C LEU A 337 -20.49 5.24 11.38
N TYR A 338 -19.83 4.17 10.97
CA TYR A 338 -20.14 2.84 11.48
C TYR A 338 -19.24 2.42 12.64
N SER A 339 -19.81 1.61 13.54
CA SER A 339 -19.06 0.76 14.45
C SER A 339 -19.54 -0.67 14.33
N TYR A 340 -18.62 -1.63 14.30
CA TYR A 340 -18.89 -3.06 14.23
C TYR A 340 -18.17 -3.77 15.36
N HIS A 341 -18.86 -4.72 16.00
CA HIS A 341 -18.28 -5.71 16.88
C HIS A 341 -18.68 -7.08 16.35
N THR A 342 -17.73 -7.80 15.76
CA THR A 342 -18.04 -9.03 15.01
C THR A 342 -17.07 -10.15 15.30
N THR A 343 -17.55 -11.39 15.19
CA THR A 343 -16.74 -12.59 15.12
C THR A 343 -16.85 -13.16 13.70
N GLU A 344 -15.73 -13.59 13.15
CA GLU A 344 -15.62 -14.20 11.83
C GLU A 344 -14.95 -15.57 11.94
N PHE A 345 -15.54 -16.58 11.30
CA PHE A 345 -14.89 -17.86 11.06
C PHE A 345 -14.46 -17.92 9.59
N THR A 346 -13.28 -18.46 9.34
CA THR A 346 -12.76 -18.64 7.98
C THR A 346 -12.40 -20.11 7.73
N ASN A 347 -12.79 -20.63 6.58
CA ASN A 347 -12.31 -21.89 6.00
C ASN A 347 -11.62 -21.54 4.68
N GLU A 348 -10.30 -21.55 4.66
CA GLU A 348 -9.50 -21.19 3.49
C GLU A 348 -8.41 -22.23 3.26
N GLY A 349 -8.19 -22.58 1.99
CA GLY A 349 -7.06 -23.43 1.60
C GLY A 349 -5.79 -22.59 1.39
N THR A 350 -4.63 -23.16 1.72
CA THR A 350 -3.35 -22.53 1.44
C THR A 350 -3.05 -22.52 -0.07
N PRO A 351 -2.35 -21.49 -0.59
CA PRO A 351 -1.81 -21.53 -1.93
C PRO A 351 -0.72 -22.59 -2.02
N VAL A 352 -0.89 -23.59 -2.88
CA VAL A 352 0.10 -24.65 -3.12
C VAL A 352 0.71 -24.49 -4.52
N PRO A 353 2.06 -24.49 -4.64
CA PRO A 353 2.72 -24.63 -5.94
C PRO A 353 2.27 -25.88 -6.68
N HIS A 354 2.20 -25.80 -8.02
CA HIS A 354 1.61 -26.81 -8.91
C HIS A 354 2.21 -28.24 -8.78
N ASP A 355 3.38 -28.36 -8.15
CA ASP A 355 4.16 -29.59 -7.95
C ASP A 355 4.13 -30.13 -6.51
N THR A 356 3.39 -29.51 -5.60
CA THR A 356 3.25 -29.95 -4.21
C THR A 356 1.80 -30.28 -3.87
N ALA A 357 1.57 -31.47 -3.31
CA ALA A 357 0.28 -31.79 -2.71
C ALA A 357 0.19 -31.03 -1.38
N PRO A 358 -0.87 -30.20 -1.15
CA PRO A 358 -1.05 -29.57 0.15
C PRO A 358 -1.22 -30.66 1.20
N LEU A 359 -0.74 -30.40 2.42
CA LEU A 359 -1.12 -31.23 3.55
C LEU A 359 -2.65 -31.16 3.70
N PRO A 360 -3.33 -32.25 4.07
CA PRO A 360 -4.78 -32.24 4.26
C PRO A 360 -5.27 -31.14 5.22
N GLU A 361 -4.49 -30.86 6.27
CA GLU A 361 -4.74 -29.76 7.23
C GLU A 361 -4.71 -28.35 6.62
N ASP A 362 -4.00 -28.17 5.50
CA ASP A 362 -3.78 -26.89 4.82
C ASP A 362 -4.68 -26.69 3.59
N SER A 363 -5.65 -27.60 3.41
CA SER A 363 -6.56 -27.61 2.26
C SER A 363 -7.95 -27.05 2.62
N TYR A 364 -8.59 -26.37 1.66
CA TYR A 364 -9.99 -25.94 1.80
C TYR A 364 -10.87 -27.16 2.04
N CYS A 365 -11.62 -27.17 3.14
CA CYS A 365 -12.55 -28.27 3.43
C CYS A 365 -13.79 -28.20 2.51
N GLU A 366 -13.76 -28.93 1.41
CA GLU A 366 -14.88 -28.97 0.47
C GLU A 366 -16.13 -29.61 1.11
N GLY A 367 -17.26 -28.91 1.02
CA GLY A 367 -18.55 -29.36 1.56
C GLY A 367 -18.73 -29.13 3.07
N PHE A 368 -17.77 -28.48 3.75
CA PHE A 368 -17.96 -28.01 5.12
C PHE A 368 -18.93 -26.84 5.16
N ASP A 369 -19.98 -26.94 5.97
CA ASP A 369 -20.97 -25.87 6.17
C ASP A 369 -20.52 -24.95 7.32
N ILE A 370 -19.78 -23.90 6.96
CA ILE A 370 -19.24 -22.95 7.92
C ILE A 370 -20.35 -22.17 8.64
N GLN A 371 -21.49 -21.93 7.98
CA GLN A 371 -22.63 -21.23 8.56
C GLN A 371 -23.29 -22.08 9.66
N ALA A 372 -23.45 -23.39 9.41
CA ALA A 372 -23.95 -24.33 10.41
C ALA A 372 -23.01 -24.44 11.62
N GLU A 373 -21.70 -24.47 11.39
CA GLU A 373 -20.71 -24.48 12.48
C GLU A 373 -20.75 -23.20 13.30
N PHE A 374 -20.85 -22.04 12.64
CA PHE A 374 -20.99 -20.75 13.31
C PHE A 374 -22.27 -20.70 14.14
N ALA A 375 -23.40 -21.17 13.59
CA ALA A 375 -24.66 -21.26 14.32
C ALA A 375 -24.59 -22.23 15.52
N ARG A 376 -23.86 -23.35 15.38
CA ARG A 376 -23.57 -24.28 16.49
C ARG A 376 -22.81 -23.57 17.62
N TRP A 377 -21.81 -22.76 17.27
CA TRP A 377 -21.08 -21.95 18.24
C TRP A 377 -21.95 -20.85 18.87
N GLN A 378 -22.75 -20.12 18.10
CA GLN A 378 -23.65 -19.11 18.66
C GLN A 378 -24.68 -19.71 19.63
N ALA A 379 -25.17 -20.93 19.35
CA ALA A 379 -26.10 -21.63 20.24
C ALA A 379 -25.45 -22.11 21.55
N ASN A 380 -24.13 -22.35 21.55
CA ASN A 380 -23.35 -22.70 22.73
C ASN A 380 -21.96 -22.04 22.68
N PRO A 381 -21.85 -20.76 23.07
CA PRO A 381 -20.59 -20.03 22.98
C PRO A 381 -19.49 -20.60 23.88
N SER A 382 -19.82 -21.48 24.84
CA SER A 382 -18.87 -22.18 25.71
C SER A 382 -18.17 -23.37 25.06
N LEU A 383 -18.36 -23.61 23.76
CA LEU A 383 -17.64 -24.66 23.05
C LEU A 383 -16.12 -24.44 23.12
N THR A 384 -15.41 -25.48 23.52
CA THR A 384 -13.95 -25.45 23.67
C THR A 384 -13.21 -25.99 22.44
N ALA A 385 -13.94 -26.43 21.41
CA ALA A 385 -13.39 -26.92 20.16
C ALA A 385 -14.41 -26.71 19.02
N LEU A 386 -13.95 -26.03 17.97
CA LEU A 386 -14.66 -25.90 16.70
C LEU A 386 -14.36 -27.11 15.80
N ASP A 387 -15.06 -27.20 14.68
CA ASP A 387 -14.72 -28.16 13.63
C ASP A 387 -13.29 -27.92 13.13
N GLN A 388 -12.59 -29.01 12.81
CA GLN A 388 -11.23 -28.96 12.28
C GLN A 388 -11.14 -28.23 10.94
N CYS A 389 -12.25 -27.92 10.28
CA CYS A 389 -12.31 -27.14 9.04
C CYS A 389 -12.35 -25.62 9.24
N VAL A 390 -12.49 -25.12 10.48
CA VAL A 390 -12.32 -23.68 10.79
C VAL A 390 -10.82 -23.38 10.90
N GLY A 391 -10.27 -22.60 9.97
CA GLY A 391 -8.84 -22.29 9.88
C GLY A 391 -8.44 -21.08 10.73
N ASN A 392 -9.36 -20.15 10.91
CA ASN A 392 -9.17 -18.94 11.69
C ASN A 392 -10.49 -18.51 12.35
N VAL A 393 -10.37 -17.98 13.56
CA VAL A 393 -11.42 -17.16 14.20
C VAL A 393 -10.87 -15.77 14.42
N LEU A 394 -11.54 -14.77 13.88
CA LEU A 394 -11.21 -13.36 14.05
C LEU A 394 -12.33 -12.66 14.82
N GLN A 395 -12.01 -12.05 15.95
CA GLN A 395 -12.86 -11.03 16.56
C GLN A 395 -12.37 -9.65 16.15
N SER A 396 -13.28 -8.80 15.68
CA SER A 396 -12.96 -7.44 15.25
C SER A 396 -13.89 -6.41 15.88
N ASP A 397 -13.28 -5.40 16.48
CA ASP A 397 -13.90 -4.14 16.88
C ASP A 397 -13.46 -3.05 15.91
N ASP A 398 -14.32 -2.71 14.96
CA ASP A 398 -14.07 -1.71 13.93
C ASP A 398 -14.88 -0.45 14.27
N GLN A 399 -14.24 0.72 14.31
CA GLN A 399 -14.89 1.99 14.63
C GLN A 399 -14.44 3.09 13.68
N GLU A 400 -15.40 3.74 13.05
CA GLU A 400 -15.19 4.98 12.30
C GLU A 400 -15.53 6.19 13.17
N ASN A 401 -14.69 7.22 13.07
CA ASN A 401 -14.83 8.48 13.79
C ASN A 401 -14.49 9.66 12.87
N LEU A 402 -15.10 10.81 13.14
CA LEU A 402 -14.70 12.09 12.59
C LEU A 402 -14.25 12.98 13.75
N ASP A 403 -12.99 13.42 13.73
CA ASP A 403 -12.47 14.25 14.81
C ASP A 403 -12.96 15.72 14.72
N SER A 404 -12.61 16.53 15.72
CA SER A 404 -12.98 17.95 15.76
C SER A 404 -12.42 18.81 14.61
N GLN A 405 -11.39 18.34 13.91
CA GLN A 405 -10.78 18.98 12.76
C GLN A 405 -11.34 18.43 11.43
N GLY A 406 -12.30 17.50 11.50
CA GLY A 406 -12.90 16.87 10.33
C GLY A 406 -12.04 15.77 9.71
N ALA A 407 -11.05 15.22 10.43
CA ALA A 407 -10.28 14.06 9.96
C ALA A 407 -11.06 12.76 10.20
N TRP A 408 -11.19 11.95 9.16
CA TRP A 408 -11.82 10.64 9.23
C TRP A 408 -10.80 9.65 9.74
N THR A 409 -11.18 8.88 10.75
CA THR A 409 -10.35 7.84 11.35
C THR A 409 -11.13 6.54 11.37
N GLN A 410 -10.49 5.45 10.93
CA GLN A 410 -10.96 4.09 11.18
C GLN A 410 -9.98 3.40 12.10
N HIS A 411 -10.46 3.00 13.26
CA HIS A 411 -9.72 2.16 14.20
C HIS A 411 -10.26 0.73 14.14
N ARG A 412 -9.37 -0.26 14.19
CA ARG A 412 -9.71 -1.68 14.16
C ARG A 412 -8.89 -2.39 15.22
N ALA A 413 -9.53 -3.10 16.14
CA ALA A 413 -8.87 -4.02 17.05
C ALA A 413 -9.23 -5.45 16.67
N LEU A 414 -8.23 -6.25 16.36
CA LEU A 414 -8.35 -7.57 15.75
C LEU A 414 -7.72 -8.60 16.69
N THR A 415 -8.51 -9.59 17.11
CA THR A 415 -8.03 -10.69 17.96
C THR A 415 -8.17 -12.00 17.19
N PHE A 416 -7.08 -12.74 17.07
CA PHE A 416 -7.01 -13.94 16.22
C PHE A 416 -6.84 -15.20 17.06
N TRP A 417 -7.53 -16.26 16.66
CA TRP A 417 -7.25 -17.63 17.04
C TRP A 417 -6.97 -18.41 15.76
N LEU A 418 -5.70 -18.81 15.60
CA LEU A 418 -5.24 -19.56 14.44
C LEU A 418 -5.23 -21.05 14.76
N ARG A 419 -5.56 -21.88 13.76
CA ARG A 419 -5.50 -23.34 13.92
C ARG A 419 -4.04 -23.79 14.13
N GLY A 420 -3.84 -24.69 15.10
CA GLY A 420 -2.58 -25.42 15.30
C GLY A 420 -2.77 -26.90 14.96
N GLU A 421 -2.10 -27.79 15.71
CA GLU A 421 -2.36 -29.25 15.61
C GLU A 421 -3.77 -29.63 16.12
N ASP A 422 -4.28 -28.87 17.09
CA ASP A 422 -5.61 -29.05 17.66
C ASP A 422 -6.64 -28.10 17.02
N PRO A 423 -7.94 -28.47 17.00
CA PRO A 423 -9.01 -27.57 16.59
C PRO A 423 -9.05 -26.28 17.43
N ILE A 424 -9.49 -25.19 16.82
CA ILE A 424 -9.53 -23.88 17.47
C ILE A 424 -10.45 -23.90 18.70
N ASN A 425 -9.94 -23.41 19.82
CA ASN A 425 -10.72 -23.08 21.01
C ASN A 425 -10.94 -21.55 21.07
N PRO A 426 -12.11 -21.03 20.68
CA PRO A 426 -12.38 -19.59 20.66
C PRO A 426 -12.50 -18.99 22.08
N ASN A 427 -12.59 -19.83 23.11
CA ASN A 427 -12.59 -19.42 24.53
C ASN A 427 -11.20 -19.56 25.18
N GLY A 428 -10.21 -20.07 24.44
CA GLY A 428 -8.83 -20.18 24.87
C GLY A 428 -8.07 -18.84 24.73
N PRO A 429 -6.80 -18.80 25.16
CA PRO A 429 -5.95 -17.64 24.93
C PRO A 429 -5.79 -17.41 23.41
N PRO A 430 -6.00 -16.17 22.92
CA PRO A 430 -5.78 -15.84 21.52
C PRO A 430 -4.33 -16.04 21.08
N SER A 431 -4.17 -16.30 19.77
CA SER A 431 -2.89 -16.48 19.11
C SER A 431 -2.17 -15.14 18.89
N SER A 432 -2.89 -14.12 18.44
CA SER A 432 -2.33 -12.78 18.22
C SER A 432 -3.39 -11.69 18.40
N TYR A 433 -2.93 -10.47 18.59
CA TYR A 433 -3.73 -9.25 18.69
C TYR A 433 -3.11 -8.16 17.81
N GLU A 434 -3.93 -7.46 17.05
CA GLU A 434 -3.48 -6.42 16.14
C GLU A 434 -4.38 -5.19 16.25
N THR A 435 -3.80 -4.00 16.23
CA THR A 435 -4.56 -2.76 16.07
C THR A 435 -4.16 -2.06 14.77
N ARG A 436 -5.16 -1.60 14.02
CA ARG A 436 -4.96 -0.83 12.79
C ARG A 436 -5.70 0.49 12.92
N THR A 437 -5.03 1.59 12.59
CA THR A 437 -5.65 2.92 12.55
C THR A 437 -5.34 3.58 11.22
N SER A 438 -6.37 3.91 10.46
CA SER A 438 -6.27 4.69 9.22
C SER A 438 -6.83 6.08 9.45
N VAL A 439 -6.12 7.12 9.04
CA VAL A 439 -6.55 8.51 9.15
C VAL A 439 -6.45 9.17 7.78
N VAL A 440 -7.46 9.95 7.41
CA VAL A 440 -7.44 10.86 6.26
C VAL A 440 -7.85 12.25 6.73
N THR A 441 -7.02 13.26 6.48
CA THR A 441 -7.35 14.65 6.81
C THR A 441 -8.15 15.31 5.68
N VAL A 442 -8.81 16.44 5.96
CA VAL A 442 -9.50 17.23 4.93
C VAL A 442 -8.56 17.67 3.81
N GLN A 443 -7.29 17.96 4.15
CA GLN A 443 -6.26 18.37 3.19
C GLN A 443 -5.72 17.21 2.35
N GLY A 444 -5.98 15.96 2.77
CA GLY A 444 -5.52 14.76 2.08
C GLY A 444 -4.21 14.19 2.59
N ASP A 445 -3.81 14.55 3.81
CA ASP A 445 -2.77 13.78 4.49
C ASP A 445 -3.35 12.44 4.94
N THR A 446 -2.58 11.37 4.77
CA THR A 446 -2.97 10.02 5.19
C THR A 446 -2.01 9.51 6.25
N GLN A 447 -2.53 8.79 7.23
CA GLN A 447 -1.73 8.05 8.18
C GLN A 447 -2.27 6.63 8.32
N PHE A 448 -1.39 5.63 8.32
CA PHE A 448 -1.71 4.24 8.62
C PHE A 448 -0.80 3.74 9.72
N VAL A 449 -1.39 3.40 10.87
CA VAL A 449 -0.70 2.81 12.01
C VAL A 449 -1.12 1.36 12.14
N ASN A 450 -0.15 0.46 12.21
CA ASN A 450 -0.35 -0.95 12.53
C ASN A 450 0.48 -1.32 13.77
N GLN A 451 -0.11 -2.03 14.72
CA GLN A 451 0.59 -2.59 15.88
C GLN A 451 0.19 -4.04 16.05
N LEU A 452 1.17 -4.94 16.05
CA LEU A 452 0.96 -6.38 16.12
C LEU A 452 1.65 -6.96 17.36
N ASP A 453 0.87 -7.75 18.08
CA ASP A 453 1.23 -8.55 19.24
C ASP A 453 0.99 -10.03 18.89
N ASN A 454 2.05 -10.69 18.43
CA ASN A 454 2.07 -12.07 17.94
C ASN A 454 1.85 -13.14 19.03
N GLN A 455 1.67 -12.72 20.28
CA GLN A 455 1.37 -13.59 21.41
C GLN A 455 0.11 -13.15 22.16
N ALA A 456 -0.57 -12.12 21.65
CA ALA A 456 -1.70 -11.45 22.27
C ALA A 456 -1.46 -11.14 23.76
N LEU A 457 -0.24 -10.75 24.17
CA LEU A 457 0.12 -10.40 25.54
C LEU A 457 -0.73 -9.24 26.09
N THR A 458 -1.23 -8.36 25.23
CA THR A 458 -2.23 -7.34 25.60
C THR A 458 -3.43 -7.96 26.32
N ILE A 459 -3.85 -9.16 25.90
CA ILE A 459 -4.99 -9.89 26.43
C ILE A 459 -4.53 -10.97 27.43
N ASN A 460 -3.51 -11.74 27.07
CA ASN A 460 -3.02 -12.90 27.81
C ASN A 460 -2.20 -12.52 29.06
N ALA A 461 -1.58 -11.34 29.07
CA ALA A 461 -0.69 -10.87 30.13
C ALA A 461 -0.86 -9.35 30.39
N PRO A 462 -2.04 -8.87 30.80
CA PRO A 462 -2.33 -7.43 30.94
C PRO A 462 -1.50 -6.73 32.03
N ALA A 463 -0.85 -7.49 32.91
CA ALA A 463 0.07 -6.96 33.93
C ALA A 463 1.50 -6.76 33.41
N LEU A 464 1.76 -6.96 32.12
CA LEU A 464 3.07 -6.74 31.52
C LEU A 464 3.48 -5.27 31.69
N GLY A 465 4.63 -5.02 32.32
CA GLY A 465 5.13 -3.67 32.62
C GLY A 465 5.70 -2.90 31.43
N GLN A 466 5.48 -3.37 30.19
CA GLN A 466 5.99 -2.77 28.96
C GLN A 466 5.00 -2.96 27.80
N SER A 467 5.23 -2.25 26.68
CA SER A 467 4.39 -2.37 25.48
C SER A 467 4.45 -3.81 24.94
N PRO A 468 3.31 -4.48 24.74
CA PRO A 468 3.25 -5.87 24.28
C PRO A 468 3.40 -6.04 22.76
N PHE A 469 3.44 -4.93 22.00
CA PHE A 469 3.56 -4.98 20.55
C PHE A 469 4.99 -5.30 20.13
N ASN A 470 5.18 -6.48 19.53
CA ASN A 470 6.48 -6.83 18.95
C ASN A 470 6.71 -6.09 17.63
N LEU A 471 5.65 -5.73 16.89
CA LEU A 471 5.76 -4.95 15.67
C LEU A 471 4.89 -3.69 15.74
N THR A 472 5.45 -2.56 15.34
CA THR A 472 4.70 -1.31 15.13
C THR A 472 5.14 -0.64 13.85
N ARG A 473 4.20 -0.09 13.09
CA ARG A 473 4.44 0.65 11.87
C ARG A 473 3.53 1.87 11.80
N ASP A 474 4.08 3.05 11.52
CA ASP A 474 3.36 4.31 11.35
C ASP A 474 3.80 4.95 10.02
N ASP A 475 2.96 4.81 9.01
CA ASP A 475 3.16 5.35 7.67
C ASP A 475 2.36 6.65 7.54
N LYS A 476 3.05 7.74 7.17
CA LYS A 476 2.47 9.07 6.92
C LYS A 476 2.79 9.50 5.51
N LEU A 477 1.80 10.03 4.83
CA LEU A 477 1.95 10.69 3.53
C LEU A 477 1.19 12.01 3.59
N SER A 478 1.90 13.11 3.41
CA SER A 478 1.25 14.42 3.27
C SER A 478 0.65 14.57 1.88
N HIS A 479 -0.37 15.42 1.76
CA HIS A 479 -0.94 15.81 0.48
C HIS A 479 0.07 16.47 -0.47
N THR A 480 1.19 16.97 0.05
CA THR A 480 2.30 17.56 -0.73
C THR A 480 3.32 16.53 -1.25
N GLY A 481 3.14 15.25 -0.93
CA GLY A 481 4.02 14.16 -1.37
C GLY A 481 5.16 13.80 -0.40
N ASP A 482 5.40 14.61 0.64
CA ASP A 482 6.32 14.24 1.72
C ASP A 482 5.79 13.02 2.47
N SER A 483 6.67 12.05 2.77
CA SER A 483 6.28 10.81 3.46
C SER A 483 7.21 10.51 4.63
N ALA A 484 6.67 9.90 5.68
CA ALA A 484 7.46 9.38 6.79
C ALA A 484 7.00 7.96 7.16
N ILE A 485 7.94 7.09 7.47
CA ILE A 485 7.67 5.72 7.93
C ILE A 485 8.44 5.52 9.23
N LYS A 486 7.74 5.15 10.30
CA LYS A 486 8.37 4.64 11.53
C LYS A 486 8.05 3.17 11.66
N LEU A 487 9.08 2.36 11.89
CA LEU A 487 8.95 0.91 11.97
C LEU A 487 9.73 0.41 13.18
N ALA A 488 9.10 -0.42 14.02
CA ALA A 488 9.76 -1.13 15.09
C ALA A 488 9.41 -2.62 14.98
N GLN A 489 10.40 -3.51 15.00
CA GLN A 489 10.19 -4.94 14.81
C GLN A 489 11.39 -5.78 15.30
N PRO A 490 11.19 -7.04 15.71
CA PRO A 490 12.28 -7.97 15.92
C PRO A 490 12.91 -8.40 14.59
N ILE A 491 14.23 -8.57 14.57
CA ILE A 491 14.98 -9.23 13.50
C ILE A 491 15.22 -10.66 13.96
N CYS A 492 14.40 -11.64 13.54
CA CYS A 492 14.64 -13.05 13.87
C CYS A 492 14.25 -13.99 12.72
N GLY A 493 15.07 -15.00 12.47
CA GLY A 493 14.74 -16.09 11.56
C GLY A 493 13.63 -16.95 12.16
N GLY A 494 12.47 -17.01 11.50
CA GLY A 494 11.36 -17.88 11.89
C GLY A 494 10.36 -17.30 12.91
N CYS A 495 10.47 -16.03 13.28
CA CYS A 495 9.37 -15.37 13.99
C CYS A 495 8.22 -15.11 13.01
N ALA A 496 6.97 -15.42 13.38
CA ALA A 496 5.76 -15.15 12.60
C ALA A 496 5.50 -13.64 12.29
N ALA A 497 6.48 -12.76 12.53
CA ALA A 497 6.46 -11.35 12.15
C ALA A 497 6.87 -11.12 10.67
N THR A 498 7.10 -12.18 9.88
CA THR A 498 7.71 -12.13 8.54
C THR A 498 6.80 -11.66 7.41
N GLU A 499 5.52 -11.31 7.62
CA GLU A 499 4.71 -10.71 6.54
C GLU A 499 5.07 -9.25 6.23
N LEU A 500 5.92 -8.62 7.06
CA LEU A 500 6.50 -7.30 6.79
C LEU A 500 7.99 -7.37 6.48
N ASP A 501 8.41 -8.44 5.79
CA ASP A 501 9.64 -8.43 5.01
C ASP A 501 9.75 -7.08 4.28
N SER A 502 10.69 -6.24 4.71
CA SER A 502 11.20 -5.15 3.90
C SER A 502 10.31 -3.96 3.53
N SER A 503 9.54 -3.45 4.49
CA SER A 503 8.46 -2.52 4.15
C SER A 503 8.79 -1.04 3.96
N ILE A 504 10.02 -0.59 4.26
CA ILE A 504 10.50 0.71 3.76
C ILE A 504 11.03 0.48 2.35
N PRO A 505 10.37 1.02 1.30
CA PRO A 505 10.76 0.76 -0.09
C PRO A 505 12.22 1.12 -0.31
N GLY A 506 13.02 0.16 -0.79
CA GLY A 506 14.45 0.33 -1.05
C GLY A 506 15.41 -0.03 0.10
N PHE A 507 14.93 -0.28 1.32
CA PHE A 507 15.79 -0.48 2.51
C PHE A 507 15.61 -1.81 3.23
N GLY A 508 14.75 -2.69 2.72
CA GLY A 508 13.96 -3.48 3.66
C GLY A 508 14.44 -4.90 4.05
N LYS A 509 15.40 -5.54 3.39
CA LYS A 509 15.85 -6.90 3.81
C LYS A 509 17.36 -6.99 3.97
N VAL A 510 18.03 -6.41 3.00
CA VAL A 510 19.46 -6.51 2.74
C VAL A 510 20.30 -5.71 3.75
N GLU A 511 19.93 -4.47 4.06
CA GLU A 511 20.76 -3.58 4.89
C GLU A 511 20.69 -3.87 6.39
N LEU A 512 19.61 -4.51 6.83
CA LEU A 512 19.29 -4.71 8.24
C LEU A 512 19.67 -6.10 8.75
N GLN A 513 19.80 -7.10 7.87
CA GLN A 513 19.99 -8.48 8.29
C GLN A 513 21.44 -8.96 8.17
N ASN A 514 22.29 -8.39 7.31
CA ASN A 514 23.60 -8.99 7.02
C ASN A 514 24.79 -8.06 7.22
N TYR A 515 24.59 -6.75 7.45
CA TYR A 515 25.72 -5.84 7.47
C TYR A 515 26.31 -5.59 8.86
N ASN A 516 27.28 -6.44 9.19
CA ASN A 516 28.19 -6.24 10.31
C ASN A 516 29.64 -6.19 9.81
N PRO A 517 30.33 -5.03 9.91
CA PRO A 517 31.66 -4.84 9.35
C PRO A 517 32.77 -5.61 10.06
N THR A 518 32.51 -6.19 11.24
CA THR A 518 33.52 -6.92 12.03
C THR A 518 33.35 -8.44 11.98
N ARG A 519 32.18 -8.97 11.60
CA ARG A 519 31.97 -10.43 11.65
C ARG A 519 31.18 -11.05 10.51
N TRP A 520 30.63 -10.28 9.56
CA TRP A 520 29.96 -10.87 8.39
C TRP A 520 28.86 -11.90 8.79
N ARG A 521 28.09 -11.60 9.84
CA ARG A 521 27.03 -12.48 10.38
C ARG A 521 25.71 -11.74 10.54
N SER A 522 24.64 -12.54 10.59
CA SER A 522 23.26 -12.08 10.69
C SER A 522 23.01 -11.23 11.95
N LEU A 523 22.20 -10.18 11.82
CA LEU A 523 21.63 -9.41 12.93
C LEU A 523 20.39 -10.08 13.55
N ALA A 524 20.14 -11.35 13.23
CA ALA A 524 19.13 -12.17 13.88
C ALA A 524 19.33 -12.17 15.41
N GLY A 525 18.26 -11.88 16.15
CA GLY A 525 18.28 -11.66 17.60
C GLY A 525 18.31 -10.19 18.03
N ALA A 526 18.30 -9.23 17.10
CA ALA A 526 18.18 -7.81 17.41
C ALA A 526 16.71 -7.34 17.36
N TYR A 527 16.45 -6.19 17.99
CA TYR A 527 15.21 -5.43 17.82
C TYR A 527 15.54 -4.13 17.10
N LEU A 528 14.83 -3.84 16.01
CA LEU A 528 15.10 -2.72 15.13
C LEU A 528 14.05 -1.64 15.30
N GLU A 529 14.49 -0.39 15.38
CA GLU A 529 13.67 0.80 15.15
C GLU A 529 14.21 1.59 13.96
N GLN A 530 13.33 2.01 13.06
CA GLN A 530 13.63 2.82 11.88
C GLN A 530 12.76 4.08 11.86
N ASP A 531 13.35 5.21 11.48
CA ASP A 531 12.66 6.47 11.17
C ASP A 531 13.13 6.93 9.78
N HIS A 532 12.28 6.75 8.79
CA HIS A 532 12.50 7.16 7.41
C HIS A 532 11.65 8.39 7.11
N GLN A 533 12.27 9.41 6.50
CA GLN A 533 11.58 10.61 6.05
C GLN A 533 12.03 10.92 4.62
N LYS A 534 11.06 11.14 3.74
CA LYS A 534 11.30 11.49 2.34
C LYS A 534 10.60 12.80 2.03
N GLN A 535 11.34 13.70 1.41
CA GLN A 535 10.89 15.00 0.94
C GLN A 535 11.31 15.18 -0.52
N ALA A 536 10.81 16.23 -1.18
CA ALA A 536 11.18 16.53 -2.56
C ALA A 536 12.70 16.65 -2.80
N ASN A 537 13.47 17.07 -1.79
CA ASN A 537 14.92 17.29 -1.90
C ASN A 537 15.78 16.07 -1.51
N GLY A 538 15.20 14.96 -1.08
CA GLY A 538 15.95 13.77 -0.68
C GLY A 538 15.28 12.96 0.42
N PHE A 539 16.08 12.19 1.17
CA PHE A 539 15.57 11.37 2.27
C PHE A 539 16.55 11.30 3.44
N THR A 540 16.02 10.98 4.61
CA THR A 540 16.80 10.55 5.78
C THR A 540 16.32 9.18 6.26
N LEU A 541 17.24 8.34 6.71
CA LEU A 541 16.92 7.09 7.38
C LEU A 541 17.78 6.96 8.65
N ALA A 542 17.12 6.79 9.79
CA ALA A 542 17.77 6.47 11.05
C ALA A 542 17.40 5.06 11.48
N ASN A 543 18.38 4.15 11.55
CA ASN A 543 18.22 2.81 12.10
C ASN A 543 18.85 2.73 13.49
N ARG A 544 18.16 2.10 14.43
CA ARG A 544 18.62 1.88 15.80
C ARG A 544 18.39 0.42 16.17
N PHE A 545 19.45 -0.26 16.56
CA PHE A 545 19.42 -1.68 16.86
C PHE A 545 19.60 -1.87 18.36
N TYR A 546 18.65 -2.59 18.94
CA TYR A 546 18.56 -2.86 20.36
C TYR A 546 18.65 -4.35 20.61
N GLN A 547 18.98 -4.70 21.83
CA GLN A 547 18.89 -6.07 22.28
C GLN A 547 17.41 -6.52 22.30
N LEU A 548 17.17 -7.73 21.83
CA LEU A 548 15.87 -8.38 21.93
C LEU A 548 15.72 -9.01 23.33
N ASP A 549 14.57 -8.82 23.96
CA ASP A 549 14.19 -9.53 25.16
C ASP A 549 13.64 -10.90 24.78
N VAL A 550 14.37 -11.98 25.05
CA VAL A 550 13.84 -13.35 24.94
C VAL A 550 13.58 -13.99 26.28
N GLN A 551 13.68 -13.22 27.38
CA GLN A 551 13.33 -13.77 28.69
C GLN A 551 11.92 -14.36 28.61
N GLN A 552 11.72 -15.46 29.33
CA GLN A 552 10.42 -16.06 29.56
C GLN A 552 9.97 -15.63 30.95
N PRO A 553 9.17 -14.55 31.10
CA PRO A 553 8.53 -14.23 32.36
C PRO A 553 7.81 -15.45 32.93
N ASP A 554 7.80 -15.57 34.25
CA ASP A 554 7.04 -16.61 34.95
C ASP A 554 5.58 -16.60 34.47
N GLY A 555 5.12 -17.73 33.93
CA GLY A 555 3.75 -17.90 33.44
C GLY A 555 3.57 -17.78 31.93
N LEU A 556 4.59 -17.42 31.16
CA LEU A 556 4.56 -17.47 29.69
C LEU A 556 5.21 -18.76 29.15
N THR A 557 4.60 -19.36 28.14
CA THR A 557 5.03 -20.63 27.52
C THR A 557 6.00 -20.45 26.35
N LYS A 558 6.18 -19.21 25.87
CA LYS A 558 7.04 -18.84 24.74
C LYS A 558 7.94 -17.66 25.12
N PRO A 559 9.15 -17.52 24.52
CA PRO A 559 10.01 -16.35 24.69
C PRO A 559 9.30 -15.06 24.29
N LEU A 560 9.60 -13.95 24.96
CA LEU A 560 9.22 -12.63 24.47
C LEU A 560 9.98 -12.32 23.17
N PHE A 561 9.39 -11.50 22.32
CA PHE A 561 10.04 -10.95 21.13
C PHE A 561 9.89 -9.42 21.13
N LEU A 562 10.21 -8.82 22.28
CA LEU A 562 10.07 -7.39 22.54
C LEU A 562 11.45 -6.73 22.64
N LYS A 563 11.50 -5.40 22.51
CA LYS A 563 12.70 -4.64 22.85
C LYS A 563 13.10 -4.90 24.30
N TYR A 564 14.38 -5.19 24.55
CA TYR A 564 14.88 -5.40 25.90
C TYR A 564 14.77 -4.13 26.76
N ALA A 565 14.07 -4.25 27.89
CA ALA A 565 13.82 -3.15 28.81
C ALA A 565 15.08 -2.73 29.58
N GLY A 566 16.02 -3.65 29.80
CA GLY A 566 17.33 -3.34 30.38
C GLY A 566 18.21 -2.71 29.32
N ASN A 567 18.84 -1.56 29.57
CA ASN A 567 19.67 -0.86 28.60
C ASN A 567 18.93 -0.35 27.35
N SER A 568 18.34 0.85 27.46
CA SER A 568 17.68 1.55 26.36
C SER A 568 18.63 2.13 25.30
N THR A 569 19.95 1.86 25.39
CA THR A 569 20.90 2.36 24.41
C THR A 569 21.04 1.38 23.25
N PRO A 570 20.99 1.86 21.99
CA PRO A 570 21.19 1.00 20.84
C PRO A 570 22.66 0.55 20.76
N PHE A 571 22.89 -0.72 20.46
CA PHE A 571 24.25 -1.23 20.25
C PHE A 571 24.80 -0.88 18.86
N MET A 572 23.92 -0.51 17.93
CA MET A 572 24.29 -0.02 16.61
C MET A 572 23.33 1.08 16.18
N THR A 573 23.87 2.14 15.59
CA THR A 573 23.08 3.19 14.95
C THR A 573 23.56 3.41 13.54
N GLN A 574 22.64 3.72 12.64
CA GLN A 574 22.96 4.10 11.28
C GLN A 574 22.12 5.33 10.92
N ASP A 575 22.78 6.40 10.46
CA ASP A 575 22.15 7.67 10.11
C ASP A 575 22.51 8.05 8.67
N TRP A 576 21.49 8.07 7.82
CA TRP A 576 21.61 8.21 6.37
C TRP A 576 20.92 9.49 5.95
N GLN A 577 21.54 10.22 5.03
CA GLN A 577 20.99 11.43 4.44
C GLN A 577 21.36 11.50 2.97
N PHE A 578 20.36 11.43 2.11
CA PHE A 578 20.52 11.66 0.68
C PHE A 578 20.05 13.05 0.31
N ASP A 579 20.87 13.77 -0.44
CA ASP A 579 20.55 15.05 -1.04
C ASP A 579 20.46 14.89 -2.56
N SER A 580 19.25 15.07 -3.09
CA SER A 580 18.96 14.95 -4.52
C SER A 580 19.61 16.05 -5.36
N ALA A 581 19.85 17.24 -4.82
CA ALA A 581 20.43 18.35 -5.57
C ALA A 581 21.94 18.12 -5.81
N SER A 582 22.62 17.56 -4.81
CA SER A 582 24.03 17.18 -4.92
C SER A 582 24.25 15.73 -5.35
N GLN A 583 23.18 14.93 -5.46
CA GLN A 583 23.21 13.49 -5.75
C GLN A 583 24.19 12.75 -4.83
N THR A 584 24.15 13.09 -3.55
CA THR A 584 25.12 12.63 -2.53
C THR A 584 24.39 11.99 -1.36
N LEU A 585 24.76 10.75 -1.03
CA LEU A 585 24.38 10.07 0.20
C LEU A 585 25.51 10.22 1.22
N THR A 586 25.16 10.61 2.44
CA THR A 586 26.04 10.52 3.61
C THR A 586 25.45 9.51 4.58
N ALA A 587 26.24 8.51 4.97
CA ALA A 587 25.88 7.52 5.98
C ALA A 587 26.89 7.57 7.12
N THR A 588 26.40 7.62 8.36
CA THR A 588 27.21 7.55 9.58
C THR A 588 26.74 6.36 10.40
N HIS A 589 27.60 5.37 10.59
CA HIS A 589 27.31 4.19 11.39
C HIS A 589 28.15 4.21 12.66
N HIS A 590 27.53 3.90 13.79
CA HIS A 590 28.21 3.74 15.07
C HIS A 590 27.95 2.33 15.61
N TYR A 591 29.01 1.68 16.09
CA TYR A 591 28.99 0.32 16.63
C TYR A 591 29.53 0.35 18.06
N THR A 592 28.74 -0.17 19.01
CA THR A 592 29.08 -0.24 20.43
C THR A 592 29.63 -1.63 20.79
N PRO A 593 30.68 -1.74 21.64
CA PRO A 593 31.23 -3.02 22.07
C PRO A 593 30.25 -3.90 22.87
N VAL A 594 30.42 -5.23 22.78
CA VAL A 594 29.61 -6.23 23.49
C VAL A 594 29.74 -6.20 25.02
N ALA A 595 30.88 -5.72 25.55
CA ALA A 595 31.12 -5.70 27.00
C ALA A 595 30.11 -4.84 27.79
N ASP A 596 29.38 -3.95 27.09
CA ASP A 596 28.39 -3.04 27.67
C ASP A 596 26.94 -3.54 27.49
N LEU A 597 26.73 -4.75 26.94
CA LEU A 597 25.42 -5.35 26.70
C LEU A 597 25.06 -6.39 27.77
N ALA A 598 23.76 -6.59 28.03
CA ALA A 598 23.30 -7.60 28.97
C ALA A 598 23.41 -9.01 28.35
N ASP A 599 23.56 -10.06 29.17
CA ASP A 599 23.57 -11.45 28.70
C ASP A 599 22.13 -11.98 28.49
N VAL A 600 21.51 -11.63 27.37
CA VAL A 600 20.19 -12.15 26.95
C VAL A 600 20.35 -12.91 25.62
N TRP A 601 19.81 -14.13 25.55
CA TRP A 601 19.84 -14.99 24.34
C TRP A 601 18.87 -14.46 23.25
N PRO A 602 18.93 -14.94 21.99
CA PRO A 602 20.15 -15.32 21.31
C PRO A 602 21.15 -14.16 21.41
N LEU A 603 22.34 -14.47 21.91
CA LEU A 603 23.26 -13.42 22.34
C LEU A 603 23.80 -12.63 21.13
N PRO A 604 23.75 -11.28 21.16
CA PRO A 604 24.43 -10.43 20.18
C PRO A 604 25.95 -10.57 20.16
N HIS A 605 26.56 -11.28 21.13
CA HIS A 605 28.01 -11.49 21.18
C HIS A 605 28.56 -12.22 19.95
N GLN A 606 27.73 -12.96 19.21
CA GLN A 606 28.17 -13.59 17.96
C GLN A 606 28.32 -12.56 16.84
N VAL A 607 27.59 -11.45 16.93
CA VAL A 607 27.58 -10.35 15.97
C VAL A 607 28.69 -9.37 16.34
N MET A 608 28.76 -8.85 17.56
CA MET A 608 29.53 -7.62 17.82
C MET A 608 30.86 -7.80 18.58
N GLN A 609 31.68 -8.81 18.24
CA GLN A 609 33.03 -8.91 18.85
C GLN A 609 33.97 -7.88 18.23
N GLY A 610 34.23 -6.78 18.92
CA GLY A 610 35.17 -5.76 18.46
C GLY A 610 35.15 -4.48 19.28
N ASP A 611 36.15 -3.63 19.04
CA ASP A 611 36.19 -2.26 19.56
C ASP A 611 35.07 -1.41 18.94
N ALA A 612 34.74 -0.31 19.61
CA ALA A 612 33.85 0.70 19.05
C ALA A 612 34.35 1.16 17.68
N LEU A 613 33.41 1.46 16.79
CA LEU A 613 33.68 1.89 15.42
C LEU A 613 32.71 2.99 15.03
N GLU A 614 33.24 4.11 14.55
CA GLU A 614 32.47 5.09 13.79
C GLU A 614 32.89 5.02 12.31
N LEU A 615 31.93 4.73 11.43
CA LEU A 615 32.12 4.72 9.99
C LEU A 615 31.35 5.89 9.38
N LYS A 616 32.04 6.74 8.65
CA LYS A 616 31.41 7.77 7.82
C LYS A 616 31.66 7.46 6.34
N ALA A 617 30.59 7.16 5.62
CA ALA A 617 30.62 6.96 4.18
C ALA A 617 29.91 8.11 3.47
N THR A 618 30.46 8.53 2.34
CA THR A 618 29.82 9.47 1.42
C THR A 618 29.85 8.88 0.02
N VAL A 619 28.67 8.59 -0.54
CA VAL A 619 28.51 8.07 -1.89
C VAL A 619 28.00 9.21 -2.77
N LYS A 620 28.81 9.59 -3.75
CA LYS A 620 28.43 10.61 -4.73
C LYS A 620 28.16 9.96 -6.07
N LEU A 621 26.93 10.07 -6.54
CA LEU A 621 26.57 9.60 -7.88
C LEU A 621 27.22 10.49 -8.94
N VAL A 622 27.74 9.83 -9.97
CA VAL A 622 28.36 10.44 -11.14
C VAL A 622 27.94 9.69 -12.39
N GLN A 623 28.25 10.25 -13.56
CA GLN A 623 28.07 9.60 -14.84
C GLN A 623 29.44 9.22 -15.41
N SER A 624 29.61 7.96 -15.81
CA SER A 624 30.81 7.46 -16.46
C SER A 624 30.45 6.86 -17.82
N ASN A 625 30.84 7.54 -18.90
CA ASN A 625 30.60 7.08 -20.28
C ASN A 625 29.12 6.74 -20.57
N GLY A 626 28.19 7.54 -20.05
CA GLY A 626 26.75 7.35 -20.24
C GLY A 626 26.12 6.23 -19.39
N LEU A 627 26.88 5.64 -18.46
CA LEU A 627 26.34 4.75 -17.43
C LEU A 627 26.43 5.39 -16.04
N PRO A 628 25.47 5.09 -15.15
CA PRO A 628 25.56 5.44 -13.74
C PRO A 628 26.85 4.88 -13.11
N SER A 629 27.50 5.66 -12.26
CA SER A 629 28.66 5.25 -11.47
C SER A 629 28.67 6.04 -10.16
N ALA A 630 29.47 5.62 -9.18
CA ALA A 630 29.61 6.38 -7.95
C ALA A 630 31.05 6.43 -7.46
N THR A 631 31.35 7.44 -6.65
CA THR A 631 32.57 7.50 -5.84
C THR A 631 32.16 7.37 -4.38
N GLN A 632 32.75 6.40 -3.68
CA GLN A 632 32.61 6.25 -2.24
C GLN A 632 33.81 6.89 -1.55
N THR A 633 33.54 7.72 -0.56
CA THR A 633 34.56 8.25 0.35
C THR A 633 34.27 7.75 1.75
N THR A 634 35.21 7.01 2.34
CA THR A 634 35.03 6.34 3.62
C THR A 634 36.05 6.83 4.63
N ALA A 635 35.61 7.21 5.83
CA ALA A 635 36.46 7.51 6.98
C ALA A 635 36.05 6.65 8.18
N VAL A 636 37.04 6.20 8.94
CA VAL A 636 36.86 5.34 10.11
C VAL A 636 37.47 6.04 11.33
N ASP A 637 36.68 6.18 12.40
CA ASP A 637 37.05 6.81 13.68
C ASP A 637 37.70 8.20 13.55
N GLY A 638 37.19 9.01 12.63
CA GLY A 638 37.76 10.33 12.31
C GLY A 638 39.14 10.29 11.64
N GLY A 639 39.61 9.12 11.21
CA GLY A 639 40.83 8.93 10.45
C GLY A 639 40.76 9.50 9.03
N ASN A 640 41.84 9.30 8.26
CA ASN A 640 41.92 9.81 6.90
C ASN A 640 40.88 9.16 5.99
N ALA A 641 40.14 9.99 5.25
CA ALA A 641 39.17 9.53 4.27
C ALA A 641 39.84 8.87 3.06
N ILE A 642 39.36 7.70 2.66
CA ILE A 642 39.78 6.97 1.46
C ILE A 642 38.69 7.11 0.41
N SER A 643 39.07 7.53 -0.80
CA SER A 643 38.14 7.69 -1.93
C SER A 643 38.37 6.61 -2.97
N THR A 644 37.34 5.83 -3.29
CA THR A 644 37.38 4.75 -4.28
C THR A 644 36.17 4.82 -5.21
N PRO A 645 36.30 4.37 -6.47
CA PRO A 645 35.12 4.13 -7.29
C PRO A 645 34.26 3.02 -6.67
N THR A 646 32.96 3.05 -6.92
CA THR A 646 32.02 2.07 -6.39
C THR A 646 30.80 1.90 -7.32
N PHE A 647 29.92 0.94 -7.01
CA PHE A 647 28.70 0.72 -7.77
C PHE A 647 27.68 1.84 -7.52
N ALA A 648 26.92 2.20 -8.54
CA ALA A 648 25.71 3.02 -8.41
C ALA A 648 24.49 2.13 -8.67
N GLU A 649 23.39 2.37 -7.98
CA GLU A 649 22.16 1.59 -8.16
C GLU A 649 21.65 1.61 -9.62
N GLY A 650 21.86 2.72 -10.33
CA GLY A 650 21.49 2.81 -11.75
C GLY A 650 22.24 1.84 -12.69
N LEU A 651 23.31 1.17 -12.24
CA LEU A 651 23.92 0.07 -13.01
C LEU A 651 23.07 -1.21 -13.03
N PHE A 652 22.08 -1.29 -12.14
CA PHE A 652 21.23 -2.46 -11.91
C PHE A 652 19.84 -2.31 -12.52
N SER A 653 19.45 -1.12 -12.98
CA SER A 653 18.21 -0.91 -13.73
C SER A 653 18.38 -1.32 -15.20
N SER A 654 17.48 -2.17 -15.69
CA SER A 654 17.39 -2.81 -17.02
C SER A 654 17.83 -1.97 -18.25
N PRO A 655 18.30 -2.54 -19.40
CA PRO A 655 18.65 -3.92 -19.70
C PRO A 655 20.17 -4.09 -19.90
N LEU A 656 21.00 -3.62 -18.95
CA LEU A 656 22.45 -3.81 -19.04
C LEU A 656 22.81 -5.29 -18.85
N ARG A 657 23.63 -5.82 -19.77
CA ARG A 657 24.08 -7.22 -19.79
C ARG A 657 25.61 -7.25 -19.71
N TRP A 658 26.13 -8.16 -18.91
CA TRP A 658 27.55 -8.27 -18.60
C TRP A 658 28.07 -9.68 -18.84
N SER A 659 29.29 -9.81 -19.34
CA SER A 659 30.09 -11.03 -19.21
C SER A 659 31.15 -10.81 -18.15
N VAL A 660 31.29 -11.78 -17.23
CA VAL A 660 32.26 -11.73 -16.13
C VAL A 660 33.42 -12.67 -16.44
N GLN A 661 34.65 -12.17 -16.33
CA GLN A 661 35.87 -12.96 -16.47
C GLN A 661 36.70 -12.88 -15.19
N SER A 662 37.05 -14.04 -14.63
CA SER A 662 37.95 -14.14 -13.48
C SER A 662 39.41 -14.13 -13.90
N SER A 663 40.25 -13.49 -13.10
CA SER A 663 41.71 -13.61 -13.18
C SER A 663 42.22 -14.98 -12.75
N ASP A 664 41.44 -15.72 -11.95
CA ASP A 664 41.67 -17.14 -11.71
C ASP A 664 41.14 -17.94 -12.91
N THR A 665 42.06 -18.40 -13.74
CA THR A 665 41.76 -19.16 -14.96
C THR A 665 41.73 -20.67 -14.74
N SER A 666 41.83 -21.14 -13.49
CA SER A 666 41.63 -22.55 -13.17
C SER A 666 40.18 -22.97 -13.43
N PRO A 667 39.90 -24.26 -13.71
CA PRO A 667 38.52 -24.75 -13.83
C PRO A 667 37.67 -24.39 -12.61
N ASP A 668 38.24 -24.57 -11.41
CA ASP A 668 37.57 -24.30 -10.13
C ASP A 668 37.27 -22.79 -9.96
N GLY A 669 38.21 -21.91 -10.32
CA GLY A 669 38.02 -20.46 -10.24
C GLY A 669 37.00 -19.91 -11.24
N GLN A 670 36.87 -20.55 -12.41
CA GLN A 670 35.82 -20.24 -13.38
C GLN A 670 34.45 -20.72 -12.92
N GLU A 671 34.36 -21.96 -12.44
CA GLU A 671 33.13 -22.52 -11.86
C GLU A 671 32.65 -21.68 -10.68
N PHE A 672 33.58 -21.22 -9.82
CA PHE A 672 33.26 -20.36 -8.69
C PHE A 672 32.75 -18.97 -9.13
N ALA A 673 33.32 -18.36 -10.16
CA ALA A 673 32.82 -17.09 -10.69
C ALA A 673 31.43 -17.25 -11.34
N GLU A 674 31.22 -18.32 -12.10
CA GLU A 674 29.91 -18.67 -12.67
C GLU A 674 28.87 -18.96 -11.59
N LEU A 675 29.28 -19.56 -10.47
CA LEU A 675 28.40 -19.79 -9.33
C LEU A 675 27.89 -18.48 -8.74
N LEU A 676 28.80 -17.55 -8.43
CA LEU A 676 28.44 -16.29 -7.78
C LEU A 676 27.64 -15.38 -8.71
N PHE A 677 28.00 -15.33 -9.99
CA PHE A 677 27.49 -14.33 -10.93
C PHE A 677 26.60 -14.92 -12.04
N GLY A 678 26.35 -16.24 -12.06
CA GLY A 678 25.60 -16.89 -13.13
C GLY A 678 26.36 -16.96 -14.45
N THR A 679 25.69 -17.46 -15.50
CA THR A 679 26.23 -17.55 -16.86
C THR A 679 25.99 -16.28 -17.67
N ALA A 680 26.93 -15.93 -18.55
CA ALA A 680 26.79 -14.77 -19.43
C ALA A 680 25.75 -15.03 -20.54
N PRO A 681 24.95 -14.02 -20.92
CA PRO A 681 25.00 -12.63 -20.45
C PRO A 681 24.20 -12.44 -19.14
N LEU A 682 24.84 -11.92 -18.11
CA LEU A 682 24.27 -11.65 -16.78
C LEU A 682 23.62 -10.26 -16.74
N SER A 683 22.42 -10.16 -16.15
CA SER A 683 21.87 -8.89 -15.68
C SER A 683 22.16 -8.74 -14.19
N PHE A 684 22.89 -7.68 -13.84
CA PHE A 684 23.28 -7.40 -12.46
C PHE A 684 22.09 -6.83 -11.70
N LYS A 685 21.80 -7.32 -10.48
CA LYS A 685 20.72 -6.79 -9.63
C LYS A 685 21.27 -6.24 -8.32
N ALA A 686 20.65 -5.18 -7.80
CA ALA A 686 21.00 -4.59 -6.51
C ALA A 686 20.70 -5.54 -5.34
N SER A 687 19.75 -6.45 -5.54
CA SER A 687 19.49 -7.63 -4.73
C SER A 687 19.22 -8.84 -5.63
N ARG A 688 19.89 -9.97 -5.39
CA ARG A 688 19.70 -11.24 -6.11
C ARG A 688 19.78 -12.39 -5.13
N GLU A 689 18.78 -13.27 -5.13
CA GLU A 689 18.88 -14.65 -4.66
C GLU A 689 18.91 -15.59 -5.86
N ALA A 690 19.83 -16.56 -5.84
CA ALA A 690 19.88 -17.64 -6.82
C ALA A 690 20.20 -18.96 -6.13
N GLY A 691 19.33 -19.95 -6.30
CA GLY A 691 19.56 -21.33 -5.84
C GLY A 691 20.58 -22.04 -6.72
N ILE A 692 21.50 -22.79 -6.11
CA ILE A 692 22.62 -23.47 -6.77
C ILE A 692 22.89 -24.88 -6.18
N SER A 693 23.73 -25.63 -6.89
CA SER A 693 24.15 -27.02 -6.61
C SER A 693 24.78 -27.23 -5.22
N GLN A 694 24.56 -28.41 -4.67
CA GLN A 694 24.88 -28.87 -3.30
C GLN A 694 26.39 -28.93 -2.94
N GLY A 695 27.29 -28.71 -3.89
CA GLY A 695 28.72 -29.02 -3.74
C GLY A 695 29.49 -28.19 -2.71
N ILE A 696 29.12 -26.92 -2.49
CA ILE A 696 29.84 -26.01 -1.57
C ILE A 696 29.35 -26.14 -0.12
N CYS A 697 28.09 -26.55 0.06
CA CYS A 697 27.48 -26.76 1.37
C CYS A 697 27.54 -28.24 1.81
N GLY A 698 28.53 -29.01 1.33
CA GLY A 698 28.72 -30.40 1.77
C GLY A 698 27.54 -31.34 1.47
N GLY A 699 26.67 -31.00 0.52
CA GLY A 699 25.45 -31.76 0.22
C GLY A 699 24.14 -30.95 0.39
N ASP A 700 24.17 -29.80 1.05
CA ASP A 700 22.95 -29.01 1.28
C ASP A 700 22.69 -27.99 0.16
N PRO A 701 21.43 -27.56 -0.08
CA PRO A 701 21.12 -26.51 -1.03
C PRO A 701 21.83 -25.20 -0.64
N ALA A 702 22.47 -24.57 -1.62
CA ALA A 702 23.16 -23.30 -1.45
C ALA A 702 22.38 -22.17 -2.15
N THR A 703 22.39 -20.97 -1.58
CA THR A 703 21.83 -19.76 -2.18
C THR A 703 22.87 -18.65 -2.20
N VAL A 704 23.06 -18.00 -3.34
CA VAL A 704 23.91 -16.80 -3.44
C VAL A 704 23.05 -15.55 -3.26
N ARG A 705 23.45 -14.68 -2.33
CA ARG A 705 22.88 -13.35 -2.07
C ARG A 705 23.86 -12.26 -2.48
N GLN A 706 23.40 -11.25 -3.20
CA GLN A 706 24.19 -10.07 -3.60
C GLN A 706 23.51 -8.80 -3.12
N GLU A 707 24.27 -7.91 -2.48
CA GLU A 707 23.70 -6.86 -1.64
C GLU A 707 24.55 -5.58 -1.67
N LEU A 708 24.00 -4.45 -2.12
CA LEU A 708 24.67 -3.14 -2.04
C LEU A 708 24.70 -2.61 -0.60
N LEU A 709 25.85 -2.11 -0.15
CA LEU A 709 26.02 -1.62 1.22
C LEU A 709 25.30 -0.30 1.54
N PHE A 710 25.08 0.55 0.54
CA PHE A 710 24.42 1.86 0.71
C PHE A 710 23.28 2.06 -0.31
N ALA A 711 22.37 1.08 -0.39
CA ALA A 711 21.20 1.13 -1.25
C ALA A 711 20.16 2.18 -0.78
N PRO A 712 19.25 2.67 -1.62
CA PRO A 712 19.20 2.51 -3.08
C PRO A 712 20.20 3.43 -3.81
N VAL A 713 21.25 3.96 -3.20
CA VAL A 713 22.14 4.92 -3.90
C VAL A 713 23.31 4.22 -4.58
N GLY A 714 24.09 3.43 -3.85
CA GLY A 714 25.27 2.76 -4.39
C GLY A 714 26.14 2.14 -3.30
N GLY A 715 27.43 2.00 -3.56
CA GLY A 715 28.39 1.45 -2.60
C GLY A 715 28.96 0.10 -3.01
N ASP A 716 29.90 -0.38 -2.20
CA ASP A 716 30.48 -1.71 -2.39
C ASP A 716 29.39 -2.77 -2.20
N MET A 717 29.64 -3.97 -2.73
CA MET A 717 28.65 -5.05 -2.69
C MET A 717 29.13 -6.20 -1.83
N VAL A 718 28.24 -6.70 -0.98
CA VAL A 718 28.39 -7.95 -0.24
C VAL A 718 27.85 -9.10 -1.10
N VAL A 719 28.63 -10.15 -1.21
CA VAL A 719 28.23 -11.40 -1.88
C VAL A 719 28.31 -12.52 -0.85
N SER A 720 27.18 -13.12 -0.52
CA SER A 720 27.03 -14.16 0.51
C SER A 720 26.61 -15.49 -0.09
N VAL A 721 27.16 -16.59 0.42
CA VAL A 721 26.74 -17.96 0.12
C VAL A 721 26.06 -18.52 1.38
N VAL A 722 24.79 -18.87 1.27
CA VAL A 722 23.94 -19.36 2.38
C VAL A 722 23.67 -20.84 2.20
N CYS A 723 23.89 -21.64 3.24
CA CYS A 723 23.57 -23.06 3.30
C CYS A 723 22.36 -23.28 4.24
N ASP A 724 21.46 -24.18 3.87
CA ASP A 724 20.27 -24.55 4.69
C ASP A 724 19.38 -23.35 5.08
N GLY A 725 19.30 -22.32 4.23
CA GLY A 725 18.36 -21.19 4.36
C GLY A 725 18.59 -20.21 5.53
N VAL A 726 19.39 -20.55 6.53
CA VAL A 726 19.61 -19.72 7.73
C VAL A 726 21.07 -19.42 8.06
N ASP A 727 22.03 -20.23 7.65
CA ASP A 727 23.45 -20.02 7.98
C ASP A 727 24.27 -19.56 6.78
N VAL A 728 25.02 -18.46 6.96
CA VAL A 728 25.94 -17.97 5.93
C VAL A 728 27.25 -18.76 5.99
N ALA A 729 27.57 -19.48 4.92
CA ALA A 729 28.79 -20.25 4.82
C ALA A 729 30.02 -19.40 4.46
N GLN A 730 29.87 -18.46 3.51
CA GLN A 730 30.96 -17.59 3.04
C GLN A 730 30.44 -16.21 2.65
N GLN A 731 31.19 -15.14 2.95
CA GLN A 731 30.88 -13.77 2.51
C GLN A 731 32.10 -13.11 1.86
N TYR A 732 31.86 -12.27 0.85
CA TYR A 732 32.87 -11.57 0.07
C TYR A 732 32.49 -10.09 -0.10
N LEU A 733 33.50 -9.22 -0.19
CA LEU A 733 33.32 -7.83 -0.60
C LEU A 733 33.70 -7.69 -2.07
N LEU A 734 32.77 -7.30 -2.93
CA LEU A 734 33.03 -6.92 -4.30
C LEU A 734 33.20 -5.40 -4.37
N ARG A 735 34.40 -4.95 -4.74
CA ARG A 735 34.77 -3.52 -4.80
C ARG A 735 35.22 -3.13 -6.20
N VAL A 736 34.68 -2.05 -6.76
CA VAL A 736 35.14 -1.52 -8.05
C VAL A 736 36.57 -1.01 -7.89
N THR A 737 37.47 -1.46 -8.76
CA THR A 737 38.87 -0.99 -8.80
C THR A 737 39.11 -0.04 -9.97
N THR A 738 38.47 -0.30 -11.11
CA THR A 738 38.53 0.57 -12.29
C THR A 738 37.12 0.90 -12.76
N PRO A 739 36.73 2.19 -12.84
CA PRO A 739 35.42 2.60 -13.33
C PRO A 739 35.14 2.15 -14.76
N PHE A 740 33.87 2.15 -15.14
CA PHE A 740 33.45 1.82 -16.50
C PHE A 740 34.04 2.77 -17.54
N ASN A 741 34.78 2.21 -18.50
CA ASN A 741 35.50 2.96 -19.53
C ASN A 741 34.74 3.09 -20.87
N GLY A 742 33.48 2.64 -20.93
CA GLY A 742 32.68 2.56 -22.16
C GLY A 742 32.51 1.14 -22.70
N THR A 743 33.42 0.23 -22.36
CA THR A 743 33.35 -1.20 -22.75
C THR A 743 33.39 -2.13 -21.54
N THR A 744 34.28 -1.86 -20.58
CA THR A 744 34.51 -2.72 -19.42
C THR A 744 34.64 -1.92 -18.13
N PHE A 745 34.39 -2.57 -16.99
CA PHE A 745 34.89 -2.12 -15.68
C PHE A 745 35.59 -3.28 -14.98
N GLN A 746 36.41 -2.96 -13.96
CA GLN A 746 37.10 -3.97 -13.16
C GLN A 746 36.67 -3.87 -11.70
N ALA A 747 36.46 -5.02 -11.06
CA ALA A 747 36.18 -5.12 -9.63
C ALA A 747 37.01 -6.25 -9.01
N GLU A 748 37.33 -6.10 -7.74
CA GLU A 748 38.05 -7.10 -6.95
C GLU A 748 37.06 -7.77 -5.99
N LEU A 749 36.98 -9.09 -6.03
CA LEU A 749 36.29 -9.90 -5.04
C LEU A 749 37.26 -10.19 -3.89
N GLN A 750 36.93 -9.71 -2.70
CA GLN A 750 37.78 -9.76 -1.52
C GLN A 750 37.19 -10.70 -0.49
N PHE A 751 38.00 -11.65 -0.02
CA PHE A 751 37.64 -12.57 1.06
C PHE A 751 38.36 -12.15 2.34
N PHE A 752 37.61 -12.07 3.44
CA PHE A 752 38.14 -11.70 4.76
C PHE A 752 38.05 -12.89 5.71
N ALA A 753 38.96 -12.96 6.69
CA ALA A 753 38.86 -13.95 7.75
C ALA A 753 37.61 -13.69 8.61
N ASP A 754 37.01 -14.75 9.17
CA ASP A 754 35.90 -14.61 10.13
C ASP A 754 36.35 -13.72 11.30
N GLY A 755 35.57 -12.69 11.62
CA GLY A 755 35.92 -11.71 12.65
C GLY A 755 36.80 -10.52 12.22
N ALA A 756 37.20 -10.43 10.95
CA ALA A 756 38.01 -9.30 10.48
C ALA A 756 37.16 -8.04 10.25
N ASN A 757 37.70 -6.87 10.65
CA ASN A 757 37.10 -5.58 10.32
C ASN A 757 37.45 -5.16 8.89
N ILE A 758 36.47 -5.16 7.98
CA ILE A 758 36.67 -4.93 6.53
C ILE A 758 37.21 -3.55 6.16
N TYR A 759 37.19 -2.61 7.10
CA TYR A 759 37.72 -1.26 6.91
C TYR A 759 39.07 -1.02 7.58
N ARG A 760 39.47 -1.86 8.54
CA ARG A 760 40.75 -1.75 9.25
C ARG A 760 41.75 -2.80 8.82
N GLU A 761 41.29 -3.96 8.36
CA GLU A 761 42.12 -5.13 8.05
C GLU A 761 42.20 -5.38 6.54
N ALA A 762 43.24 -6.12 6.12
CA ALA A 762 43.43 -6.49 4.73
C ALA A 762 42.71 -7.83 4.43
N PRO A 763 42.15 -7.99 3.22
CA PRO A 763 41.55 -9.26 2.83
C PRO A 763 42.62 -10.37 2.73
N PHE A 764 42.23 -11.58 3.08
CA PHE A 764 43.04 -12.79 2.99
C PHE A 764 43.31 -13.17 1.53
N GLU A 765 42.28 -13.08 0.68
CA GLU A 765 42.35 -13.39 -0.75
C GLU A 765 41.68 -12.29 -1.58
N ARG A 766 42.18 -12.13 -2.82
CA ARG A 766 41.71 -11.15 -3.79
C ARG A 766 41.66 -11.78 -5.17
N THR A 767 40.48 -11.73 -5.78
CA THR A 767 40.27 -12.21 -7.15
C THR A 767 39.82 -11.05 -8.02
N GLN A 768 40.63 -10.69 -9.02
CA GLN A 768 40.27 -9.65 -9.97
C GLN A 768 39.23 -10.19 -10.95
N LEU A 769 38.14 -9.43 -11.14
CA LEU A 769 37.07 -9.69 -12.08
C LEU A 769 37.00 -8.58 -13.12
N THR A 770 36.79 -8.96 -14.38
CA THR A 770 36.53 -8.03 -15.49
C THR A 770 35.11 -8.19 -15.99
N PHE A 771 34.35 -7.11 -15.95
CA PHE A 771 32.97 -7.05 -16.43
C PHE A 771 32.96 -6.33 -17.78
N THR A 772 32.48 -7.02 -18.82
CA THR A 772 32.38 -6.48 -20.18
C THR A 772 30.92 -6.30 -20.56
N LYS A 773 30.56 -5.09 -21.00
CA LYS A 773 29.22 -4.77 -21.48
C LYS A 773 28.94 -5.54 -22.77
N GLN A 774 27.76 -6.17 -22.84
CA GLN A 774 27.28 -6.94 -24.00
C GLN A 774 26.36 -6.11 -24.89
#